data_AF-A0A976P4J9-F1
#
_entry.id   AF-A0A976P4J9-F1
#
_cell.length_a   1.000
_cell.length_b   1.000
_cell.length_c   1.000
_cell.angle_alpha   90.00
_cell.angle_beta   90.00
_cell.angle_gamma   90.00
#
_symmetry.space_group_name_H-M   'P 1'
#
loop_
_entity.id
_entity.type
_entity.pdbx_description
1 polymer ?
#
loop_
_entity_poly.entity_id
_entity_poly.type
_entity_poly.pdbx_seq_one_letter_code
_entity_poly.pdbx_strand_id
1 'polypeptide(L)'
;GNLTRAVQYGEVNLATGSDIPADPLLRAVATAYVNNTSGGSWLIGLPRQTTVKDNAGNIVRQSWFYYDNQANTAAPIKGFLTKKEDWAGGGTAVNPVTLYSYDAVGNLLTTTDPKGNITSVVYDTTYKMFPLTTGNALAHKVLNEYFGVNGVPLTTGDGLSGLWGQVRSTTDPNQQQGKRSYDIFGRVTTTIAPLDSVAYPTQTTEIQYNADYTKVTTRQRVKSGQAQTIDTVSFYDGLGRLIQTKTPSEVLGRYVVGGQAEYDSRGLKTKQYLPYFSANPVDTIEAINSTGPRSTIEYDAMGRAVKTINPDGTYASAAYDDWMTTATDENGHKQASYFDAWGRLVKKEEYTGADGRSSFYPSMPYTLYATTLYLYDSEGNLLQTKDAYNNITTITYDVLGRKIAMADPDMGNWTYQYDLNGNLTKQIDAKGQTITFTYDALNRLTNKTDGVNGSVNVNYTYDNASSTNSKGRLTQAAYAGGNTQFAYDELGRELQSIKAMNTTNYSVNRGYDALNRLINIQYPDQKGVFYKYNAAGQIESVANDQTLFPAAGLNPPELGVIQSGNGKVLLSWVSVPGAAGYRVKYGTSSGNYMANLDAGNTTSVIVSALTNGTSYYFVVTAYNASLESAYSNERSATPAALSSVSMPTAAAHYLFNDSAANETVTDSGSGAYNGIIKQISSQYTSDLTDLGGSATASSCNWGCDNPGYAPAKVFDGTYYPDWDGWVADSVPYGWLAFQFPSPQKINRYLIWPRGHIYPNDDGNPRTWTFEGLNSSGWDVLDSRNVSDWSHGQAKTFDFVNDTAYSKYRINISANGGHGEVGFNEMSMMGYVPFYTNMISSAGKINAAFNFDGNSQNVNVDALAALKSNAKGSIAIWVNPDSPSSNDVIFSLSDTNGYNRAELRGANNVEFIITKATGTLSVNITNALAAGQWSHVVIVQDGTAIKGYVNGVSVALNVTDQSLG
;
A
#
# COMPACT_ATOMS: atom_id res chain seq x y z
N GLY A 1 -58.72 -3.74 -14.92
CA GLY A 1 -58.64 -2.29 -14.63
C GLY A 1 -57.19 -1.88 -14.53
N ASN A 2 -56.88 -0.59 -14.54
CA ASN A 2 -55.50 -0.11 -14.47
C ASN A 2 -54.88 -0.42 -13.10
N LEU A 3 -53.57 -0.72 -13.08
CA LEU A 3 -52.88 -1.07 -11.84
C LEU A 3 -52.73 0.17 -10.95
N THR A 4 -53.44 0.18 -9.82
CA THR A 4 -53.39 1.26 -8.81
C THR A 4 -52.65 0.84 -7.54
N ARG A 5 -52.67 -0.45 -7.22
CA ARG A 5 -51.93 -1.08 -6.13
C ARG A 5 -51.61 -2.53 -6.50
N ALA A 6 -50.39 -2.95 -6.21
CA ALA A 6 -50.01 -4.34 -6.07
C ALA A 6 -49.66 -4.61 -4.60
N VAL A 7 -49.88 -5.82 -4.12
CA VAL A 7 -49.34 -6.29 -2.85
C VAL A 7 -48.78 -7.69 -3.08
N GLN A 8 -47.51 -7.87 -2.74
CA GLN A 8 -46.90 -9.19 -2.64
C GLN A 8 -46.93 -9.59 -1.17
N TYR A 9 -47.62 -10.69 -0.89
CA TYR A 9 -47.67 -11.35 0.40
C TYR A 9 -46.60 -12.46 0.45
N GLY A 10 -46.44 -13.09 1.62
CA GLY A 10 -45.59 -14.27 1.79
C GLY A 10 -46.33 -15.57 1.50
N GLU A 11 -46.22 -16.52 2.41
CA GLU A 11 -47.00 -17.75 2.36
C GLU A 11 -48.50 -17.47 2.51
N VAL A 12 -49.23 -17.71 1.43
CA VAL A 12 -50.70 -17.68 1.38
C VAL A 12 -51.25 -19.09 1.36
N ASN A 13 -52.28 -19.33 2.17
CA ASN A 13 -53.01 -20.58 2.20
C ASN A 13 -53.75 -20.77 0.86
N LEU A 14 -53.28 -21.72 0.05
CA LEU A 14 -53.81 -21.99 -1.28
C LEU A 14 -55.31 -22.34 -1.32
N ALA A 15 -55.89 -22.80 -0.20
CA ALA A 15 -57.32 -23.12 -0.11
C ALA A 15 -58.21 -21.92 0.26
N THR A 16 -57.65 -20.84 0.84
CA THR A 16 -58.42 -19.66 1.31
C THR A 16 -57.96 -18.33 0.73
N GLY A 17 -56.82 -18.29 0.02
CA GLY A 17 -56.21 -17.06 -0.49
C GLY A 17 -55.79 -16.07 0.60
N SER A 18 -55.67 -16.53 1.85
CA SER A 18 -55.37 -15.72 3.04
C SER A 18 -53.97 -16.07 3.58
N ASP A 19 -53.29 -15.12 4.24
CA ASP A 19 -51.97 -15.34 4.85
C ASP A 19 -51.97 -16.52 5.85
N ILE A 20 -50.86 -17.27 5.92
CA ILE A 20 -50.66 -18.35 6.89
C ILE A 20 -50.10 -17.76 8.20
N PRO A 21 -50.87 -17.63 9.30
CA PRO A 21 -50.47 -16.82 10.46
C PRO A 21 -49.30 -17.36 11.31
N ALA A 22 -48.69 -18.46 10.88
CA ALA A 22 -47.66 -19.19 11.62
C ALA A 22 -46.23 -18.91 11.11
N ASP A 23 -46.06 -18.26 9.96
CA ASP A 23 -44.73 -17.84 9.48
C ASP A 23 -44.29 -16.53 10.15
N PRO A 24 -43.21 -16.52 10.99
CA PRO A 24 -42.68 -15.30 11.58
C PRO A 24 -41.97 -14.38 10.56
N LEU A 25 -41.69 -14.87 9.35
CA LEU A 25 -40.99 -14.15 8.29
C LEU A 25 -41.94 -13.42 7.32
N LEU A 26 -43.25 -13.52 7.55
CA LEU A 26 -44.30 -12.93 6.72
C LEU A 26 -44.07 -11.42 6.48
N ARG A 27 -43.85 -11.08 5.21
CA ARG A 27 -43.67 -9.71 4.72
C ARG A 27 -44.76 -9.34 3.73
N ALA A 28 -45.28 -8.13 3.84
CA ALA A 28 -46.19 -7.56 2.86
C ALA A 28 -45.49 -6.38 2.14
N VAL A 29 -45.18 -6.55 0.86
CA VAL A 29 -44.63 -5.50 0.00
C VAL A 29 -45.77 -4.88 -0.81
N ALA A 30 -46.23 -3.70 -0.38
CA ALA A 30 -47.26 -2.95 -1.07
C ALA A 30 -46.63 -1.89 -1.98
N THR A 31 -46.93 -1.96 -3.28
CA THR A 31 -46.59 -0.92 -4.26
C THR A 31 -47.86 -0.20 -4.68
N ALA A 32 -47.96 1.09 -4.39
CA ALA A 32 -49.00 1.97 -4.92
C ALA A 32 -48.50 2.64 -6.20
N TYR A 33 -49.39 2.76 -7.18
CA TYR A 33 -49.08 3.30 -8.51
C TYR A 33 -49.85 4.60 -8.77
N VAL A 34 -49.35 5.38 -9.71
CA VAL A 34 -50.02 6.54 -10.28
C VAL A 34 -50.20 6.32 -11.79
N ASN A 35 -51.30 6.82 -12.34
CA ASN A 35 -51.69 6.62 -13.73
C ASN A 35 -52.25 7.92 -14.31
N ASN A 36 -52.02 8.17 -15.60
CA ASN A 36 -52.73 9.20 -16.37
C ASN A 36 -53.39 8.55 -17.61
N THR A 37 -54.71 8.56 -17.62
CA THR A 37 -55.56 8.05 -18.72
C THR A 37 -56.17 9.16 -19.58
N SER A 38 -55.83 10.42 -19.31
CA SER A 38 -56.34 11.59 -20.03
C SER A 38 -55.43 11.99 -21.19
N GLY A 39 -55.94 12.79 -22.13
CA GLY A 39 -55.13 13.47 -23.17
C GLY A 39 -54.43 12.59 -24.21
N GLY A 40 -54.57 11.25 -24.13
CA GLY A 40 -53.91 10.30 -25.02
C GLY A 40 -52.55 9.78 -24.52
N SER A 41 -51.99 10.31 -23.42
CA SER A 41 -50.66 9.94 -22.94
C SER A 41 -50.56 8.51 -22.36
N TRP A 42 -51.68 7.94 -21.89
CA TRP A 42 -51.82 6.54 -21.41
C TRP A 42 -50.67 6.03 -20.51
N LEU A 43 -50.17 6.88 -19.61
CA LEU A 43 -49.12 6.53 -18.66
C LEU A 43 -49.72 5.66 -17.55
N ILE A 44 -49.35 4.38 -17.51
CA ILE A 44 -49.88 3.42 -16.53
C ILE A 44 -48.78 2.63 -15.83
N GLY A 45 -49.02 2.22 -14.59
CA GLY A 45 -48.10 1.36 -13.82
C GLY A 45 -46.84 2.05 -13.30
N LEU A 46 -46.82 3.38 -13.19
CA LEU A 46 -45.71 4.13 -12.60
C LEU A 46 -45.77 4.03 -11.05
N PRO A 47 -44.79 3.41 -10.36
CA PRO A 47 -44.83 3.28 -8.90
C PRO A 47 -44.70 4.66 -8.24
N ARG A 48 -45.65 5.06 -7.38
CA ARG A 48 -45.56 6.32 -6.60
C ARG A 48 -45.05 6.12 -5.18
N GLN A 49 -45.20 4.92 -4.64
CA GLN A 49 -44.85 4.58 -3.27
C GLN A 49 -44.67 3.06 -3.14
N THR A 50 -43.55 2.63 -2.57
CA THR A 50 -43.32 1.25 -2.11
C THR A 50 -43.34 1.24 -0.59
N THR A 51 -43.84 0.16 0.03
CA THR A 51 -43.92 0.04 1.49
C THR A 51 -43.81 -1.43 1.87
N VAL A 52 -42.80 -1.77 2.67
CA VAL A 52 -42.60 -3.08 3.27
C VAL A 52 -43.14 -3.04 4.69
N LYS A 53 -43.91 -4.08 5.06
CA LYS A 53 -44.42 -4.27 6.42
C LYS A 53 -43.96 -5.58 7.04
N ASP A 54 -43.81 -5.55 8.36
CA ASP A 54 -43.69 -6.75 9.19
C ASP A 54 -45.05 -7.45 9.39
N ASN A 55 -45.02 -8.61 10.04
CA ASN A 55 -46.22 -9.40 10.37
C ASN A 55 -47.16 -8.69 11.38
N ALA A 56 -46.66 -7.73 12.16
CA ALA A 56 -47.47 -6.86 13.02
C ALA A 56 -48.12 -5.69 12.26
N GLY A 57 -47.82 -5.53 10.96
CA GLY A 57 -48.34 -4.48 10.11
C GLY A 57 -47.64 -3.12 10.28
N ASN A 58 -46.54 -3.04 11.04
CA ASN A 58 -45.70 -1.85 11.11
C ASN A 58 -45.02 -1.62 9.76
N ILE A 59 -44.67 -0.37 9.44
CA ILE A 59 -43.82 -0.07 8.28
C ILE A 59 -42.37 -0.25 8.72
N VAL A 60 -41.67 -1.20 8.09
CA VAL A 60 -40.22 -1.38 8.31
C VAL A 60 -39.40 -0.58 7.29
N ARG A 61 -39.93 -0.40 6.07
CA ARG A 61 -39.30 0.41 5.01
C ARG A 61 -40.33 1.01 4.07
N GLN A 62 -40.02 2.20 3.56
CA GLN A 62 -40.89 2.93 2.64
C GLN A 62 -40.05 3.78 1.69
N SER A 63 -40.50 3.90 0.44
CA SER A 63 -39.92 4.82 -0.55
C SER A 63 -41.04 5.52 -1.33
N TRP A 64 -40.79 6.73 -1.79
CA TRP A 64 -41.69 7.54 -2.60
C TRP A 64 -41.01 7.99 -3.89
N PHE A 65 -41.83 8.13 -4.93
CA PHE A 65 -41.40 8.39 -6.30
C PHE A 65 -42.28 9.50 -6.87
N TYR A 66 -41.65 10.55 -7.37
CA TYR A 66 -42.30 11.79 -7.81
C TYR A 66 -42.00 12.01 -9.29
N TYR A 67 -43.05 12.28 -10.06
CA TYR A 67 -42.97 12.39 -11.51
C TYR A 67 -43.23 13.82 -11.98
N ASP A 68 -42.51 14.24 -13.02
CA ASP A 68 -42.70 15.52 -13.72
C ASP A 68 -42.70 16.76 -12.79
N ASN A 69 -41.93 16.72 -11.69
CA ASN A 69 -41.90 17.74 -10.62
C ASN A 69 -43.24 17.98 -9.90
N GLN A 70 -44.14 17.00 -9.90
CA GLN A 70 -45.41 17.06 -9.17
C GLN A 70 -45.37 16.23 -7.87
N ALA A 71 -46.41 16.38 -7.04
CA ALA A 71 -46.64 15.48 -5.91
C ALA A 71 -46.83 14.03 -6.42
N ASN A 72 -46.34 13.05 -5.66
CA ASN A 72 -46.42 11.62 -6.01
C ASN A 72 -47.85 11.08 -6.19
N THR A 73 -48.87 11.80 -5.70
CA THR A 73 -50.30 11.49 -5.91
C THR A 73 -50.91 12.10 -7.17
N ALA A 74 -50.24 13.05 -7.84
CA ALA A 74 -50.74 13.75 -9.01
C ALA A 74 -50.51 12.94 -10.31
N ALA A 75 -51.42 13.07 -11.27
CA ALA A 75 -51.32 12.36 -12.53
C ALA A 75 -50.10 12.85 -13.36
N PRO A 76 -49.16 11.96 -13.75
CA PRO A 76 -47.99 12.35 -14.52
C PRO A 76 -48.37 12.83 -15.91
N ILE A 77 -47.61 13.79 -16.44
CA ILE A 77 -47.79 14.38 -17.78
C ILE A 77 -46.89 13.68 -18.80
N LYS A 78 -45.65 13.37 -18.41
CA LYS A 78 -44.66 12.64 -19.22
C LYS A 78 -44.17 11.34 -18.55
N GLY A 79 -44.24 11.25 -17.21
CA GLY A 79 -43.80 10.08 -16.46
C GLY A 79 -42.29 10.07 -16.16
N PHE A 80 -41.62 11.22 -16.20
CA PHE A 80 -40.20 11.31 -15.88
C PHE A 80 -40.01 11.35 -14.36
N LEU A 81 -39.29 10.38 -13.78
CA LEU A 81 -39.06 10.30 -12.32
C LEU A 81 -38.10 11.41 -11.88
N THR A 82 -38.58 12.55 -11.40
CA THR A 82 -37.71 13.69 -11.05
C THR A 82 -37.22 13.70 -9.60
N LYS A 83 -37.87 12.94 -8.71
CA LYS A 83 -37.39 12.73 -7.33
C LYS A 83 -37.71 11.31 -6.84
N LYS A 84 -36.75 10.70 -6.16
CA LYS A 84 -36.91 9.52 -5.29
C LYS A 84 -36.58 9.92 -3.86
N GLU A 85 -37.34 9.40 -2.90
CA GLU A 85 -37.13 9.63 -1.46
C GLU A 85 -37.28 8.29 -0.74
N ASP A 86 -36.32 7.92 0.10
CA ASP A 86 -36.40 6.72 0.93
C ASP A 86 -36.55 7.13 2.40
N TRP A 87 -37.35 6.36 3.15
CA TRP A 87 -37.69 6.66 4.53
C TRP A 87 -36.53 6.35 5.47
N ALA A 88 -36.06 7.35 6.23
CA ALA A 88 -34.98 7.21 7.21
C ALA A 88 -35.47 6.91 8.64
N GLY A 89 -36.77 6.78 8.85
CA GLY A 89 -37.38 6.45 10.14
C GLY A 89 -38.34 7.53 10.64
N GLY A 90 -38.89 7.32 11.84
CA GLY A 90 -39.72 8.32 12.52
C GLY A 90 -38.90 9.39 13.24
N GLY A 91 -39.53 10.51 13.57
CA GLY A 91 -38.92 11.58 14.39
C GLY A 91 -38.15 12.61 13.55
N THR A 92 -36.90 12.89 13.94
CA THR A 92 -36.04 13.94 13.36
C THR A 92 -35.09 13.44 12.26
N ALA A 93 -35.22 12.17 11.84
CA ALA A 93 -34.40 11.60 10.78
C ALA A 93 -34.69 12.27 9.43
N VAL A 94 -33.63 12.59 8.67
CA VAL A 94 -33.75 13.18 7.33
C VAL A 94 -33.80 12.05 6.31
N ASN A 95 -34.90 11.95 5.57
CA ASN A 95 -35.05 11.02 4.45
C ASN A 95 -33.98 11.33 3.36
N PRO A 96 -33.14 10.37 2.93
CA PRO A 96 -32.29 10.57 1.76
C PRO A 96 -33.14 10.77 0.50
N VAL A 97 -32.80 11.82 -0.26
CA VAL A 97 -33.51 12.24 -1.47
C VAL A 97 -32.55 12.21 -2.66
N THR A 98 -32.91 11.48 -3.71
CA THR A 98 -32.23 11.55 -5.01
C THR A 98 -33.07 12.36 -5.99
N LEU A 99 -32.48 13.34 -6.66
CA LEU A 99 -33.15 14.16 -7.67
C LEU A 99 -32.64 13.81 -9.07
N TYR A 100 -33.50 13.93 -10.08
CA TYR A 100 -33.18 13.65 -11.47
C TYR A 100 -33.70 14.78 -12.37
N SER A 101 -32.91 15.20 -13.36
CA SER A 101 -33.36 16.11 -14.43
C SER A 101 -33.28 15.43 -15.79
N TYR A 102 -34.13 15.86 -16.71
CA TYR A 102 -34.28 15.26 -18.05
C TYR A 102 -34.36 16.33 -19.12
N ASP A 103 -34.05 15.96 -20.36
CA ASP A 103 -34.28 16.81 -21.53
C ASP A 103 -35.77 16.81 -21.96
N ALA A 104 -36.06 17.42 -23.11
CA ALA A 104 -37.42 17.53 -23.62
C ALA A 104 -38.06 16.17 -23.97
N VAL A 105 -37.25 15.17 -24.37
CA VAL A 105 -37.68 13.86 -24.88
C VAL A 105 -37.59 12.74 -23.84
N GLY A 106 -36.87 12.96 -22.73
CA GLY A 106 -36.83 12.04 -21.59
C GLY A 106 -35.47 11.43 -21.28
N ASN A 107 -34.38 11.94 -21.88
CA ASN A 107 -33.04 11.49 -21.53
C ASN A 107 -32.59 12.08 -20.18
N LEU A 108 -32.04 11.25 -19.31
CA LEU A 108 -31.51 11.65 -17.99
C LEU A 108 -30.30 12.58 -18.15
N LEU A 109 -30.44 13.86 -17.80
CA LEU A 109 -29.39 14.88 -17.87
C LEU A 109 -28.56 15.01 -16.59
N THR A 110 -29.18 14.89 -15.41
CA THR A 110 -28.45 14.89 -14.13
C THR A 110 -29.07 13.94 -13.12
N THR A 111 -28.24 13.38 -12.24
CA THR A 111 -28.68 12.78 -10.97
C THR A 111 -27.95 13.45 -9.82
N THR A 112 -28.71 13.99 -8.87
CA THR A 112 -28.19 14.61 -7.64
C THR A 112 -28.43 13.67 -6.46
N ASP A 113 -27.38 13.36 -5.71
CA ASP A 113 -27.44 12.43 -4.57
C ASP A 113 -28.01 13.09 -3.28
N PRO A 114 -28.31 12.30 -2.22
CA PRO A 114 -28.79 12.81 -0.93
C PRO A 114 -27.88 13.81 -0.19
N LYS A 115 -26.65 14.03 -0.63
CA LYS A 115 -25.72 15.05 -0.10
C LYS A 115 -25.53 16.24 -1.05
N GLY A 116 -26.24 16.27 -2.17
CA GLY A 116 -26.21 17.35 -3.15
C GLY A 116 -25.16 17.20 -4.25
N ASN A 117 -24.43 16.08 -4.30
CA ASN A 117 -23.40 15.86 -5.33
C ASN A 117 -24.06 15.50 -6.67
N ILE A 118 -23.60 16.12 -7.76
CA ILE A 118 -24.25 16.01 -9.08
C ILE A 118 -23.42 15.14 -10.03
N THR A 119 -24.06 14.14 -10.60
CA THR A 119 -23.63 13.48 -11.84
C THR A 119 -24.43 14.02 -13.03
N SER A 120 -23.84 14.01 -14.22
CA SER A 120 -24.42 14.64 -15.41
C SER A 120 -24.14 13.85 -16.69
N VAL A 121 -25.03 13.99 -17.68
CA VAL A 121 -24.90 13.39 -19.01
C VAL A 121 -25.28 14.42 -20.08
N VAL A 122 -24.43 14.57 -21.09
CA VAL A 122 -24.66 15.42 -22.26
C VAL A 122 -24.83 14.51 -23.48
N TYR A 123 -26.03 14.56 -24.07
CA TYR A 123 -26.35 13.83 -25.29
C TYR A 123 -26.04 14.67 -26.53
N ASP A 124 -25.92 14.00 -27.67
CA ASP A 124 -25.75 14.62 -28.97
C ASP A 124 -26.83 15.67 -29.29
N THR A 125 -26.51 16.60 -30.18
CA THR A 125 -27.38 17.75 -30.46
C THR A 125 -28.49 17.46 -31.48
N THR A 126 -28.36 16.39 -32.27
CA THR A 126 -29.18 16.17 -33.49
C THR A 126 -30.30 15.16 -33.25
N TYR A 127 -29.98 14.04 -32.60
CA TYR A 127 -30.85 12.89 -32.39
C TYR A 127 -31.31 12.74 -30.93
N LYS A 128 -30.52 13.26 -29.97
CA LYS A 128 -30.77 13.10 -28.53
C LYS A 128 -30.83 11.61 -28.13
N MET A 129 -29.82 10.85 -28.54
CA MET A 129 -29.72 9.41 -28.28
C MET A 129 -28.36 8.99 -27.72
N PHE A 130 -27.28 9.70 -28.07
CA PHE A 130 -25.92 9.26 -27.77
C PHE A 130 -25.27 10.08 -26.65
N PRO A 131 -24.92 9.48 -25.49
CA PRO A 131 -24.26 10.21 -24.41
C PRO A 131 -22.78 10.46 -24.77
N LEU A 132 -22.52 11.69 -25.24
CA LEU A 132 -21.21 12.17 -25.71
C LEU A 132 -20.28 12.54 -24.56
N THR A 133 -20.81 12.92 -23.40
CA THR A 133 -20.00 13.21 -22.21
C THR A 133 -20.78 12.87 -20.96
N THR A 134 -20.18 12.12 -20.04
CA THR A 134 -20.69 11.93 -18.67
C THR A 134 -19.77 12.62 -17.69
N GLY A 135 -20.32 13.38 -16.73
CA GLY A 135 -19.58 14.13 -15.72
C GLY A 135 -19.95 13.70 -14.30
N ASN A 136 -18.97 13.68 -13.38
CA ASN A 136 -19.21 13.47 -11.94
C ASN A 136 -19.12 14.77 -11.12
N ALA A 137 -19.31 14.67 -9.80
CA ALA A 137 -19.36 15.83 -8.91
C ALA A 137 -18.04 16.60 -8.73
N LEU A 138 -16.89 16.01 -9.13
CA LEU A 138 -15.59 16.68 -9.21
C LEU A 138 -15.30 17.18 -10.64
N ALA A 139 -16.33 17.27 -11.49
CA ALA A 139 -16.25 17.64 -12.90
C ALA A 139 -15.30 16.77 -13.75
N HIS A 140 -14.95 15.57 -13.28
CA HIS A 140 -14.27 14.57 -14.11
C HIS A 140 -15.21 14.15 -15.23
N LYS A 141 -14.71 14.11 -16.47
CA LYS A 141 -15.50 13.82 -17.67
C LYS A 141 -14.98 12.58 -18.36
N VAL A 142 -15.88 11.68 -18.73
CA VAL A 142 -15.65 10.67 -19.77
C VAL A 142 -16.30 11.19 -21.05
N LEU A 143 -15.58 11.18 -22.17
CA LEU A 143 -16.07 11.63 -23.47
C LEU A 143 -16.18 10.43 -24.42
N ASN A 144 -17.27 10.33 -25.17
CA ASN A 144 -17.49 9.27 -26.14
C ASN A 144 -17.69 9.84 -27.55
N GLU A 145 -17.01 9.25 -28.53
CA GLU A 145 -17.28 9.46 -29.95
C GLU A 145 -18.04 8.26 -30.51
N TYR A 146 -19.03 8.51 -31.38
CA TYR A 146 -19.81 7.46 -32.02
C TYR A 146 -19.73 7.61 -33.54
N PHE A 147 -19.50 6.49 -34.24
CA PHE A 147 -19.51 6.45 -35.71
C PHE A 147 -20.85 7.00 -36.25
N GLY A 148 -20.79 7.96 -37.18
CA GLY A 148 -21.96 8.57 -37.80
C GLY A 148 -22.69 9.65 -36.98
N VAL A 149 -22.19 10.01 -35.79
CA VAL A 149 -22.77 11.03 -34.89
C VAL A 149 -21.85 12.26 -34.85
N ASN A 150 -22.42 13.47 -34.75
CA ASN A 150 -21.69 14.74 -34.67
C ASN A 150 -20.58 14.93 -35.73
N GLY A 151 -20.78 14.38 -36.94
CA GLY A 151 -19.85 14.51 -38.06
C GLY A 151 -18.70 13.49 -38.09
N VAL A 152 -18.63 12.53 -37.14
CA VAL A 152 -17.68 11.41 -37.19
C VAL A 152 -18.05 10.48 -38.37
N PRO A 153 -17.20 10.28 -39.39
CA PRO A 153 -17.50 9.36 -40.50
C PRO A 153 -17.62 7.89 -40.05
N LEU A 154 -18.36 7.05 -40.80
CA LEU A 154 -18.44 5.58 -40.57
C LEU A 154 -17.13 4.84 -40.87
N THR A 155 -16.16 5.50 -41.52
CA THR A 155 -14.79 5.04 -41.70
C THR A 155 -13.88 6.26 -41.59
N THR A 156 -13.04 6.31 -40.56
CA THR A 156 -12.23 7.49 -40.23
C THR A 156 -10.84 7.43 -40.85
N GLY A 157 -10.19 8.58 -40.99
CA GLY A 157 -8.88 8.71 -41.66
C GLY A 157 -7.73 7.95 -40.97
N ASP A 158 -7.93 7.49 -39.73
CA ASP A 158 -7.04 6.56 -39.02
C ASP A 158 -7.38 5.08 -39.26
N GLY A 159 -8.22 4.75 -40.24
CA GLY A 159 -8.51 3.37 -40.68
C GLY A 159 -9.54 2.60 -39.84
N LEU A 160 -10.09 3.22 -38.79
CA LEU A 160 -11.15 2.61 -37.98
C LEU A 160 -12.51 2.75 -38.68
N SER A 161 -13.38 1.74 -38.51
CA SER A 161 -14.71 1.69 -39.12
C SER A 161 -15.76 1.12 -38.15
N GLY A 162 -17.03 1.42 -38.41
CA GLY A 162 -18.15 0.89 -37.65
C GLY A 162 -19.51 1.35 -38.17
N LEU A 163 -20.57 0.75 -37.62
CA LEU A 163 -21.95 1.10 -37.96
C LEU A 163 -22.40 2.37 -37.22
N TRP A 164 -23.46 3.02 -37.72
CA TRP A 164 -24.00 4.23 -37.12
C TRP A 164 -24.39 4.02 -35.65
N GLY A 165 -23.97 4.94 -34.78
CA GLY A 165 -24.23 4.88 -33.34
C GLY A 165 -23.32 3.96 -32.54
N GLN A 166 -22.30 3.32 -33.13
CA GLN A 166 -21.33 2.52 -32.39
C GLN A 166 -20.18 3.36 -31.81
N VAL A 167 -19.72 3.05 -30.60
CA VAL A 167 -18.63 3.79 -29.92
C VAL A 167 -17.32 3.62 -30.69
N ARG A 168 -16.83 4.69 -31.33
CA ARG A 168 -15.50 4.78 -31.96
C ARG A 168 -14.41 4.90 -30.91
N SER A 169 -14.62 5.78 -29.93
CA SER A 169 -13.63 6.05 -28.89
C SER A 169 -14.30 6.43 -27.57
N THR A 170 -13.57 6.18 -26.48
CA THR A 170 -13.88 6.66 -25.13
C THR A 170 -12.61 7.27 -24.55
N THR A 171 -12.66 8.55 -24.20
CA THR A 171 -11.59 9.28 -23.53
C THR A 171 -11.93 9.44 -22.05
N ASP A 172 -11.03 9.03 -21.16
CA ASP A 172 -11.19 9.11 -19.71
C ASP A 172 -10.91 10.53 -19.14
N PRO A 173 -11.15 10.77 -17.84
CA PRO A 173 -10.88 12.08 -17.21
C PRO A 173 -9.41 12.50 -17.25
N ASN A 174 -8.48 11.56 -17.41
CA ASN A 174 -7.04 11.76 -17.53
C ASN A 174 -6.61 12.05 -18.99
N GLN A 175 -7.57 12.23 -19.90
CA GLN A 175 -7.39 12.41 -21.34
C GLN A 175 -6.89 11.16 -22.08
N GLN A 176 -6.93 9.98 -21.45
CA GLN A 176 -6.46 8.73 -22.03
C GLN A 176 -7.58 8.10 -22.88
N GLN A 177 -7.28 7.83 -24.16
CA GLN A 177 -8.29 7.40 -25.14
C GLN A 177 -8.15 5.92 -25.51
N GLY A 178 -9.22 5.15 -25.25
CA GLY A 178 -9.44 3.85 -25.88
C GLY A 178 -10.21 3.99 -27.19
N LYS A 179 -9.88 3.20 -28.21
CA LYS A 179 -10.56 3.17 -29.53
C LYS A 179 -11.03 1.77 -29.91
N ARG A 180 -12.04 1.69 -30.77
CA ARG A 180 -12.59 0.44 -31.33
C ARG A 180 -12.83 0.53 -32.83
N SER A 181 -12.72 -0.61 -33.51
CA SER A 181 -13.26 -0.84 -34.86
C SER A 181 -14.21 -2.02 -34.84
N TYR A 182 -15.17 -2.00 -35.76
CA TYR A 182 -16.19 -3.04 -35.92
C TYR A 182 -16.22 -3.55 -37.37
N ASP A 183 -16.87 -4.68 -37.59
CA ASP A 183 -17.23 -5.15 -38.92
C ASP A 183 -18.64 -4.71 -39.36
N ILE A 184 -19.04 -5.15 -40.56
CA ILE A 184 -20.36 -4.88 -41.17
C ILE A 184 -21.55 -5.46 -40.37
N PHE A 185 -21.31 -6.33 -39.38
CA PHE A 185 -22.31 -6.86 -38.47
C PHE A 185 -22.27 -6.18 -37.09
N GLY A 186 -21.44 -5.13 -36.94
CA GLY A 186 -21.30 -4.36 -35.71
C GLY A 186 -20.53 -5.09 -34.61
N ARG A 187 -19.78 -6.16 -34.91
CA ARG A 187 -18.97 -6.91 -33.94
C ARG A 187 -17.60 -6.24 -33.80
N VAL A 188 -17.06 -6.13 -32.58
CA VAL A 188 -15.74 -5.52 -32.34
C VAL A 188 -14.64 -6.41 -32.96
N THR A 189 -13.94 -5.87 -33.97
CA THR A 189 -12.81 -6.52 -34.64
C THR A 189 -11.46 -6.03 -34.12
N THR A 190 -11.40 -4.81 -33.57
CA THR A 190 -10.16 -4.19 -33.08
C THR A 190 -10.43 -3.38 -31.83
N THR A 191 -9.60 -3.55 -30.80
CA THR A 191 -9.54 -2.68 -29.61
C THR A 191 -8.13 -2.12 -29.46
N ILE A 192 -8.03 -0.81 -29.21
CA ILE A 192 -6.77 -0.09 -29.00
C ILE A 192 -6.87 0.64 -27.67
N ALA A 193 -5.98 0.33 -26.74
CA ALA A 193 -5.82 1.02 -25.47
C ALA A 193 -4.86 2.23 -25.63
N PRO A 194 -4.84 3.20 -24.70
CA PRO A 194 -4.01 4.41 -24.76
C PRO A 194 -2.52 4.24 -25.14
N LEU A 195 -1.90 3.10 -24.79
CA LEU A 195 -0.49 2.79 -25.07
C LEU A 195 -0.24 2.10 -26.42
N ASP A 196 -1.29 1.86 -27.22
CA ASP A 196 -1.22 1.12 -28.49
C ASP A 196 -1.70 1.97 -29.68
N SER A 197 -1.61 1.41 -30.89
CA SER A 197 -1.88 2.15 -32.13
C SER A 197 -2.73 1.34 -33.11
N VAL A 198 -3.16 1.94 -34.22
CA VAL A 198 -3.87 1.21 -35.29
C VAL A 198 -2.96 0.20 -35.99
N ALA A 199 -1.66 0.51 -36.10
CA ALA A 199 -0.66 -0.41 -36.65
C ALA A 199 -0.35 -1.58 -35.70
N TYR A 200 -0.42 -1.35 -34.39
CA TYR A 200 -0.24 -2.36 -33.35
C TYR A 200 -1.39 -2.30 -32.32
N PRO A 201 -2.58 -2.83 -32.63
CA PRO A 201 -3.70 -2.80 -31.70
C PRO A 201 -3.46 -3.67 -30.47
N THR A 202 -4.07 -3.32 -29.34
CA THR A 202 -4.06 -4.10 -28.09
C THR A 202 -4.73 -5.46 -28.27
N GLN A 203 -5.81 -5.50 -29.05
CA GLN A 203 -6.51 -6.73 -29.41
C GLN A 203 -7.07 -6.65 -30.83
N THR A 204 -7.00 -7.76 -31.56
CA THR A 204 -7.82 -7.98 -32.76
C THR A 204 -8.61 -9.28 -32.61
N THR A 205 -9.80 -9.31 -33.22
CA THR A 205 -10.72 -10.46 -33.22
C THR A 205 -11.15 -10.73 -34.65
N GLU A 206 -10.83 -11.93 -35.13
CA GLU A 206 -11.16 -12.44 -36.46
C GLU A 206 -12.19 -13.57 -36.31
N ILE A 207 -13.27 -13.53 -37.10
CA ILE A 207 -14.38 -14.49 -37.00
C ILE A 207 -14.61 -15.15 -38.36
N GLN A 208 -14.35 -16.45 -38.44
CA GLN A 208 -14.53 -17.28 -39.62
C GLN A 208 -15.69 -18.26 -39.40
N TYR A 209 -16.70 -18.18 -40.26
CA TYR A 209 -17.80 -19.15 -40.31
C TYR A 209 -17.41 -20.34 -41.19
N ASN A 210 -17.53 -21.55 -40.65
CA ASN A 210 -17.41 -22.82 -41.39
C ASN A 210 -18.75 -23.56 -41.31
N ALA A 211 -18.92 -24.64 -42.08
CA ALA A 211 -20.19 -25.37 -42.16
C ALA A 211 -20.66 -25.89 -40.79
N ASP A 212 -19.75 -26.45 -40.00
CA ASP A 212 -20.07 -27.14 -38.74
C ASP A 212 -19.74 -26.32 -37.48
N TYR A 213 -18.97 -25.23 -37.61
CA TYR A 213 -18.51 -24.42 -36.47
C TYR A 213 -18.11 -22.99 -36.85
N THR A 214 -18.27 -22.06 -35.91
CA THR A 214 -17.68 -20.72 -35.96
C THR A 214 -16.31 -20.73 -35.27
N LYS A 215 -15.27 -20.30 -35.96
CA LYS A 215 -13.93 -20.08 -35.39
C LYS A 215 -13.76 -18.60 -35.04
N VAL A 216 -13.31 -18.31 -33.83
CA VAL A 216 -12.97 -16.96 -33.36
C VAL A 216 -11.50 -16.94 -32.96
N THR A 217 -10.67 -16.20 -33.70
CA THR A 217 -9.25 -16.00 -33.41
C THR A 217 -9.07 -14.64 -32.75
N THR A 218 -8.69 -14.63 -31.48
CA THR A 218 -8.42 -13.42 -30.69
C THR A 218 -6.92 -13.28 -30.48
N ARG A 219 -6.35 -12.19 -30.99
CA ARG A 219 -4.91 -11.87 -30.90
C ARG A 219 -4.71 -10.74 -29.91
N GLN A 220 -3.92 -10.95 -28.86
CA GLN A 220 -3.68 -9.95 -27.82
C GLN A 220 -2.21 -9.48 -27.84
N ARG A 221 -2.00 -8.16 -27.80
CA ARG A 221 -0.68 -7.51 -27.84
C ARG A 221 0.15 -7.91 -26.63
N VAL A 222 1.31 -8.52 -26.85
CA VAL A 222 2.22 -8.86 -25.73
C VAL A 222 2.91 -7.60 -25.22
N LYS A 223 3.40 -6.75 -26.11
CA LYS A 223 4.19 -5.56 -25.77
C LYS A 223 3.78 -4.38 -26.64
N SER A 224 3.52 -3.24 -25.99
CA SER A 224 3.01 -2.03 -26.65
C SER A 224 3.95 -1.57 -27.77
N GLY A 225 3.35 -1.13 -28.88
CA GLY A 225 4.08 -0.65 -30.06
C GLY A 225 4.91 -1.71 -30.80
N GLN A 226 4.80 -3.00 -30.47
CA GLN A 226 5.55 -4.09 -31.12
C GLN A 226 4.64 -5.17 -31.69
N ALA A 227 5.05 -5.80 -32.79
CA ALA A 227 4.24 -6.77 -33.55
C ALA A 227 3.83 -8.04 -32.78
N GLN A 228 4.50 -8.35 -31.66
CA GLN A 228 4.29 -9.59 -30.88
C GLN A 228 2.87 -9.68 -30.27
N THR A 229 2.27 -10.86 -30.41
CA THR A 229 0.92 -11.21 -29.95
C THR A 229 0.89 -12.60 -29.33
N ILE A 230 -0.13 -12.87 -28.50
CA ILE A 230 -0.57 -14.21 -28.11
C ILE A 230 -1.95 -14.43 -28.72
N ASP A 231 -2.09 -15.53 -29.47
CA ASP A 231 -3.29 -15.87 -30.23
C ASP A 231 -4.07 -17.01 -29.55
N THR A 232 -5.34 -16.75 -29.26
CA THR A 232 -6.30 -17.73 -28.72
C THR A 232 -7.36 -18.02 -29.77
N VAL A 233 -7.59 -19.29 -30.10
CA VAL A 233 -8.60 -19.71 -31.08
C VAL A 233 -9.70 -20.50 -30.38
N SER A 234 -10.91 -19.94 -30.36
CA SER A 234 -12.10 -20.59 -29.80
C SER A 234 -13.04 -21.06 -30.90
N PHE A 235 -13.62 -22.24 -30.69
CA PHE A 235 -14.50 -22.93 -31.64
C PHE A 235 -15.89 -23.05 -31.02
N TYR A 236 -16.91 -22.57 -31.73
CA TYR A 236 -18.30 -22.54 -31.26
C TYR A 236 -19.22 -23.29 -32.23
N ASP A 237 -20.25 -23.94 -31.70
CA ASP A 237 -21.26 -24.60 -32.52
C ASP A 237 -22.27 -23.60 -33.12
N GLY A 238 -23.22 -24.11 -33.93
CA GLY A 238 -24.29 -23.30 -34.54
C GLY A 238 -25.27 -22.66 -33.55
N LEU A 239 -25.18 -22.96 -32.25
CA LEU A 239 -25.94 -22.32 -31.17
C LEU A 239 -25.09 -21.34 -30.35
N GLY A 240 -23.83 -21.10 -30.75
CA GLY A 240 -22.90 -20.22 -30.05
C GLY A 240 -22.31 -20.82 -28.77
N ARG A 241 -22.46 -22.14 -28.54
CA ARG A 241 -21.89 -22.82 -27.37
C ARG A 241 -20.42 -23.15 -27.66
N LEU A 242 -19.55 -22.99 -26.66
CA LEU A 242 -18.11 -23.26 -26.80
C LEU A 242 -17.88 -24.78 -26.94
N ILE A 243 -17.36 -25.21 -28.09
CA ILE A 243 -16.93 -26.59 -28.31
C ILE A 243 -15.56 -26.82 -27.65
N GLN A 244 -14.61 -25.91 -27.87
CA GLN A 244 -13.26 -25.91 -27.28
C GLN A 244 -12.51 -24.60 -27.55
N THR A 245 -11.40 -24.39 -26.84
CA THR A 245 -10.42 -23.32 -27.09
C THR A 245 -9.01 -23.91 -27.25
N LYS A 246 -8.22 -23.38 -28.18
CA LYS A 246 -6.79 -23.68 -28.36
C LYS A 246 -5.95 -22.45 -28.04
N THR A 247 -4.98 -22.60 -27.14
CA THR A 247 -3.98 -21.57 -26.78
C THR A 247 -2.56 -22.09 -27.04
N PRO A 248 -1.53 -21.23 -27.16
CA PRO A 248 -0.15 -21.68 -27.34
C PRO A 248 0.36 -22.42 -26.10
N SER A 249 1.34 -23.32 -26.28
CA SER A 249 2.13 -23.87 -25.18
C SER A 249 3.53 -23.24 -25.13
N GLU A 250 4.34 -23.61 -24.14
CA GLU A 250 5.77 -23.27 -24.10
C GLU A 250 6.56 -23.80 -25.31
N VAL A 251 6.10 -24.91 -25.90
CA VAL A 251 6.72 -25.54 -27.07
C VAL A 251 6.08 -24.98 -28.34
N LEU A 252 6.91 -24.38 -29.20
CA LEU A 252 6.47 -23.84 -30.50
C LEU A 252 5.80 -24.92 -31.37
N GLY A 253 4.66 -24.60 -31.97
CA GLY A 253 3.86 -25.53 -32.77
C GLY A 253 2.99 -26.51 -31.95
N ARG A 254 3.06 -26.48 -30.62
CA ARG A 254 2.22 -27.27 -29.71
C ARG A 254 1.28 -26.34 -28.94
N TYR A 255 0.05 -26.79 -28.76
CA TYR A 255 -1.07 -26.01 -28.24
C TYR A 255 -1.73 -26.72 -27.06
N VAL A 256 -2.29 -25.97 -26.12
CA VAL A 256 -3.20 -26.50 -25.11
C VAL A 256 -4.62 -26.45 -25.67
N VAL A 257 -5.28 -27.60 -25.70
CA VAL A 257 -6.71 -27.75 -26.02
C VAL A 257 -7.45 -27.75 -24.69
N GLY A 258 -8.31 -26.77 -24.46
CA GLY A 258 -9.02 -26.57 -23.20
C GLY A 258 -10.52 -26.28 -23.42
N GLY A 259 -11.28 -26.37 -22.33
CA GLY A 259 -12.73 -26.09 -22.35
C GLY A 259 -13.58 -27.07 -23.15
N GLN A 260 -13.01 -28.20 -23.61
CA GLN A 260 -13.71 -29.15 -24.47
C GLN A 260 -14.91 -29.78 -23.75
N ALA A 261 -16.10 -29.73 -24.37
CA ALA A 261 -17.36 -30.05 -23.71
C ALA A 261 -18.37 -30.75 -24.63
N GLU A 262 -19.29 -31.51 -24.02
CA GLU A 262 -20.52 -31.99 -24.67
C GLU A 262 -21.75 -31.40 -24.00
N TYR A 263 -22.81 -31.23 -24.79
CA TYR A 263 -24.08 -30.63 -24.39
C TYR A 263 -25.27 -31.51 -24.78
N ASP A 264 -26.34 -31.50 -23.99
CA ASP A 264 -27.62 -32.10 -24.39
C ASP A 264 -28.41 -31.20 -25.36
N SER A 265 -29.59 -31.69 -25.77
CA SER A 265 -30.53 -30.97 -26.64
C SER A 265 -31.21 -29.76 -25.99
N ARG A 266 -31.09 -29.59 -24.66
CA ARG A 266 -31.53 -28.39 -23.92
C ARG A 266 -30.43 -27.33 -23.82
N GLY A 267 -29.18 -27.70 -24.12
CA GLY A 267 -28.01 -26.84 -23.95
C GLY A 267 -27.29 -26.98 -22.60
N LEU A 268 -27.65 -27.97 -21.79
CA LEU A 268 -26.96 -28.27 -20.52
C LEU A 268 -25.69 -29.06 -20.79
N LYS A 269 -24.60 -28.75 -20.08
CA LYS A 269 -23.27 -29.35 -20.29
C LYS A 269 -23.18 -30.72 -19.63
N THR A 270 -23.35 -31.79 -20.40
CA THR A 270 -23.35 -33.17 -19.88
C THR A 270 -21.94 -33.71 -19.59
N LYS A 271 -20.91 -33.20 -20.28
CA LYS A 271 -19.51 -33.58 -20.02
C LYS A 271 -18.57 -32.38 -20.15
N GLN A 272 -17.50 -32.39 -19.36
CA GLN A 272 -16.38 -31.46 -19.48
C GLN A 272 -15.06 -32.24 -19.44
N TYR A 273 -14.27 -32.12 -20.49
CA TYR A 273 -12.99 -32.83 -20.63
C TYR A 273 -11.84 -32.04 -20.00
N LEU A 274 -10.85 -32.74 -19.45
CA LEU A 274 -9.62 -32.10 -18.95
C LEU A 274 -8.79 -31.54 -20.12
N PRO A 275 -8.09 -30.41 -19.93
CA PRO A 275 -7.19 -29.87 -20.96
C PRO A 275 -6.06 -30.84 -21.30
N TYR A 276 -5.65 -30.86 -22.57
CA TYR A 276 -4.56 -31.69 -23.06
C TYR A 276 -3.72 -30.96 -24.12
N PHE A 277 -2.55 -31.49 -24.47
CA PHE A 277 -1.71 -30.91 -25.51
C PHE A 277 -1.99 -31.51 -26.88
N SER A 278 -2.03 -30.67 -27.91
CA SER A 278 -2.11 -31.08 -29.32
C SER A 278 -0.94 -30.49 -30.13
N ALA A 279 -0.49 -31.23 -31.13
CA ALA A 279 0.45 -30.76 -32.15
C ALA A 279 -0.24 -30.35 -33.47
N ASN A 280 -1.58 -30.47 -33.55
CA ASN A 280 -2.35 -30.03 -34.71
C ASN A 280 -2.44 -28.50 -34.73
N PRO A 281 -2.39 -27.84 -35.92
CA PRO A 281 -2.39 -26.38 -36.04
C PRO A 281 -3.51 -25.67 -35.26
N VAL A 282 -3.24 -24.45 -34.77
CA VAL A 282 -4.17 -23.72 -33.89
C VAL A 282 -5.55 -23.49 -34.51
N ASP A 283 -5.62 -23.26 -35.82
CA ASP A 283 -6.85 -23.05 -36.58
C ASP A 283 -7.66 -24.34 -36.83
N THR A 284 -7.11 -25.51 -36.53
CA THR A 284 -7.77 -26.81 -36.70
C THR A 284 -8.49 -27.20 -35.42
N ILE A 285 -9.81 -27.44 -35.53
CA ILE A 285 -10.63 -28.01 -34.46
C ILE A 285 -10.20 -29.46 -34.19
N GLU A 286 -10.22 -29.88 -32.93
CA GLU A 286 -9.97 -31.28 -32.57
C GLU A 286 -11.30 -32.04 -32.53
N ALA A 287 -11.26 -33.34 -32.79
CA ALA A 287 -12.37 -34.21 -32.41
C ALA A 287 -12.54 -34.21 -30.88
N ILE A 288 -13.78 -34.38 -30.41
CA ILE A 288 -14.04 -34.56 -28.98
C ILE A 288 -13.34 -35.83 -28.52
N ASN A 289 -12.47 -35.72 -27.51
CA ASN A 289 -11.71 -36.82 -26.95
C ASN A 289 -12.62 -37.72 -26.09
N SER A 290 -13.53 -38.44 -26.72
CA SER A 290 -14.60 -39.23 -26.08
C SER A 290 -14.08 -40.30 -25.09
N THR A 291 -12.82 -40.72 -25.22
CA THR A 291 -12.09 -41.62 -24.32
C THR A 291 -11.32 -40.91 -23.20
N GLY A 292 -11.16 -39.58 -23.28
CA GLY A 292 -10.36 -38.79 -22.35
C GLY A 292 -11.00 -38.59 -20.97
N PRO A 293 -10.17 -38.28 -19.94
CA PRO A 293 -10.63 -37.99 -18.59
C PRO A 293 -11.52 -36.74 -18.58
N ARG A 294 -12.66 -36.85 -17.88
CA ARG A 294 -13.75 -35.87 -17.92
C ARG A 294 -14.58 -35.88 -16.64
N SER A 295 -15.17 -34.74 -16.31
CA SER A 295 -16.34 -34.73 -15.44
C SER A 295 -17.61 -34.99 -16.27
N THR A 296 -18.59 -35.68 -15.68
CA THR A 296 -19.92 -35.93 -16.27
C THR A 296 -20.99 -35.38 -15.33
N ILE A 297 -22.00 -34.67 -15.85
CA ILE A 297 -23.04 -34.02 -15.06
C ILE A 297 -24.41 -34.57 -15.47
N GLU A 298 -25.13 -35.12 -14.49
CA GLU A 298 -26.51 -35.59 -14.62
C GLU A 298 -27.48 -34.51 -14.11
N TYR A 299 -28.56 -34.27 -14.85
CA TYR A 299 -29.52 -33.20 -14.59
C TYR A 299 -30.95 -33.74 -14.46
N ASP A 300 -31.76 -33.14 -13.59
CA ASP A 300 -33.20 -33.41 -13.52
C ASP A 300 -33.98 -32.76 -14.70
N ALA A 301 -35.31 -32.90 -14.68
CA ALA A 301 -36.20 -32.31 -15.67
C ALA A 301 -36.21 -30.78 -15.65
N MET A 302 -35.90 -30.15 -14.51
CA MET A 302 -35.81 -28.70 -14.33
C MET A 302 -34.43 -28.13 -14.74
N GLY A 303 -33.46 -29.00 -15.02
CA GLY A 303 -32.08 -28.60 -15.36
C GLY A 303 -31.19 -28.35 -14.15
N ARG A 304 -31.57 -28.81 -12.95
CA ARG A 304 -30.73 -28.80 -11.74
C ARG A 304 -29.79 -30.01 -11.79
N ALA A 305 -28.52 -29.81 -11.42
CA ALA A 305 -27.54 -30.89 -11.39
C ALA A 305 -27.78 -31.80 -10.17
N VAL A 306 -28.08 -33.08 -10.42
CA VAL A 306 -28.36 -34.07 -9.36
C VAL A 306 -27.16 -34.96 -9.03
N LYS A 307 -26.19 -35.07 -9.95
CA LYS A 307 -24.95 -35.82 -9.74
C LYS A 307 -23.84 -35.29 -10.64
N THR A 308 -22.64 -35.16 -10.07
CA THR A 308 -21.43 -34.77 -10.78
C THR A 308 -20.39 -35.85 -10.54
N ILE A 309 -20.02 -36.57 -11.60
CA ILE A 309 -18.98 -37.60 -11.59
C ILE A 309 -17.67 -36.96 -12.03
N ASN A 310 -16.59 -37.19 -11.28
CA ASN A 310 -15.24 -36.69 -11.54
C ASN A 310 -14.45 -37.62 -12.48
N PRO A 311 -13.30 -37.18 -13.03
CA PRO A 311 -12.51 -37.97 -13.97
C PRO A 311 -11.96 -39.31 -13.43
N ASP A 312 -11.92 -39.48 -12.11
CA ASP A 312 -11.51 -40.71 -11.41
C ASP A 312 -12.68 -41.66 -11.09
N GLY A 313 -13.93 -41.25 -11.36
CA GLY A 313 -15.14 -42.00 -11.04
C GLY A 313 -15.77 -41.69 -9.68
N THR A 314 -15.14 -40.87 -8.83
CA THR A 314 -15.80 -40.35 -7.62
C THR A 314 -16.97 -39.45 -8.01
N TYR A 315 -17.97 -39.27 -7.13
CA TYR A 315 -19.10 -38.40 -7.44
C TYR A 315 -19.73 -37.71 -6.22
N ALA A 316 -20.00 -36.42 -6.38
CA ALA A 316 -20.94 -35.67 -5.54
C ALA A 316 -22.37 -35.82 -6.08
N SER A 317 -23.37 -35.65 -5.20
CA SER A 317 -24.80 -35.74 -5.56
C SER A 317 -25.66 -34.75 -4.79
N ALA A 318 -26.75 -34.28 -5.41
CA ALA A 318 -27.74 -33.41 -4.81
C ALA A 318 -29.16 -33.95 -5.02
N ALA A 319 -29.95 -33.97 -3.96
CA ALA A 319 -31.38 -34.26 -3.98
C ALA A 319 -32.16 -33.01 -3.55
N TYR A 320 -33.24 -32.70 -4.28
CA TYR A 320 -34.08 -31.51 -4.08
C TYR A 320 -35.50 -31.96 -3.73
N ASP A 321 -36.01 -31.54 -2.59
CA ASP A 321 -37.30 -31.93 -2.03
C ASP A 321 -38.00 -30.67 -1.48
N ASP A 322 -38.83 -30.04 -2.32
CA ASP A 322 -39.40 -28.70 -2.17
C ASP A 322 -38.45 -27.64 -1.55
N TRP A 323 -38.53 -27.43 -0.24
CA TRP A 323 -37.73 -26.43 0.51
C TRP A 323 -36.44 -26.99 1.10
N MET A 324 -36.07 -28.23 0.77
CA MET A 324 -34.86 -28.91 1.24
C MET A 324 -33.94 -29.26 0.08
N THR A 325 -32.64 -29.05 0.26
CA THR A 325 -31.59 -29.59 -0.60
C THR A 325 -30.65 -30.44 0.24
N THR A 326 -30.58 -31.73 -0.05
CA THR A 326 -29.58 -32.63 0.53
C THR A 326 -28.41 -32.74 -0.44
N ALA A 327 -27.21 -32.37 0.02
CA ALA A 327 -25.96 -32.59 -0.70
C ALA A 327 -25.20 -33.78 -0.10
N THR A 328 -24.48 -34.52 -0.94
CA THR A 328 -23.56 -35.56 -0.52
C THR A 328 -22.26 -35.43 -1.30
N ASP A 329 -21.13 -35.38 -0.60
CA ASP A 329 -19.80 -35.22 -1.21
C ASP A 329 -19.31 -36.53 -1.89
N GLU A 330 -18.12 -36.47 -2.50
CA GLU A 330 -17.41 -37.61 -3.09
C GLU A 330 -17.12 -38.75 -2.11
N ASN A 331 -17.04 -38.46 -0.81
CA ASN A 331 -16.76 -39.43 0.25
C ASN A 331 -18.03 -40.10 0.80
N GLY A 332 -19.21 -39.52 0.55
CA GLY A 332 -20.49 -39.98 1.07
C GLY A 332 -21.00 -39.19 2.28
N HIS A 333 -20.32 -38.14 2.74
CA HIS A 333 -20.78 -37.30 3.85
C HIS A 333 -21.98 -36.45 3.44
N LYS A 334 -22.97 -36.31 4.33
CA LYS A 334 -24.24 -35.62 4.04
C LYS A 334 -24.31 -34.24 4.70
N GLN A 335 -24.78 -33.26 3.94
CA GLN A 335 -25.27 -31.98 4.46
C GLN A 335 -26.69 -31.71 3.94
N ALA A 336 -27.50 -31.01 4.73
CA ALA A 336 -28.84 -30.59 4.31
C ALA A 336 -29.05 -29.10 4.56
N SER A 337 -29.56 -28.41 3.53
CA SER A 337 -29.94 -27.00 3.55
C SER A 337 -31.45 -26.88 3.44
N TYR A 338 -32.05 -26.10 4.33
CA TYR A 338 -33.49 -25.86 4.39
C TYR A 338 -33.75 -24.37 4.14
N PHE A 339 -34.73 -24.10 3.30
CA PHE A 339 -35.06 -22.77 2.81
C PHE A 339 -36.46 -22.36 3.26
N ASP A 340 -36.74 -21.05 3.23
CA ASP A 340 -38.11 -20.52 3.32
C ASP A 340 -38.75 -20.36 1.92
N ALA A 341 -40.02 -19.94 1.89
CA ALA A 341 -40.75 -19.68 0.64
C ALA A 341 -40.16 -18.57 -0.25
N TRP A 342 -39.11 -17.86 0.18
CA TRP A 342 -38.35 -16.89 -0.63
C TRP A 342 -36.94 -17.39 -1.00
N GLY A 343 -36.59 -18.63 -0.66
CA GLY A 343 -35.29 -19.23 -0.97
C GLY A 343 -34.14 -18.81 -0.05
N ARG A 344 -34.41 -18.22 1.12
CA ARG A 344 -33.38 -17.90 2.12
C ARG A 344 -33.07 -19.13 2.96
N LEU A 345 -31.80 -19.41 3.23
CA LEU A 345 -31.35 -20.55 4.05
C LEU A 345 -31.72 -20.31 5.53
N VAL A 346 -32.75 -20.98 6.05
CA VAL A 346 -33.21 -20.83 7.45
C VAL A 346 -32.59 -21.85 8.41
N LYS A 347 -32.15 -23.01 7.90
CA LYS A 347 -31.44 -24.03 8.68
C LYS A 347 -30.42 -24.77 7.80
N LYS A 348 -29.23 -25.03 8.36
CA LYS A 348 -28.27 -25.99 7.83
C LYS A 348 -28.06 -27.12 8.84
N GLU A 349 -28.01 -28.34 8.36
CA GLU A 349 -27.69 -29.55 9.13
C GLU A 349 -26.49 -30.27 8.52
N GLU A 350 -25.58 -30.73 9.36
CA GLU A 350 -24.40 -31.50 8.96
C GLU A 350 -24.36 -32.83 9.71
N TYR A 351 -24.04 -33.91 8.98
CA TYR A 351 -24.18 -35.29 9.46
C TYR A 351 -22.83 -36.02 9.44
N THR A 352 -22.53 -36.77 10.50
CA THR A 352 -21.47 -37.78 10.51
C THR A 352 -22.00 -39.08 9.92
N GLY A 353 -21.09 -39.97 9.50
CA GLY A 353 -21.42 -41.16 8.70
C GLY A 353 -21.34 -40.88 7.20
N ALA A 354 -21.44 -41.95 6.41
CA ALA A 354 -21.30 -41.93 4.97
C ALA A 354 -22.22 -42.98 4.32
N ASP A 355 -22.62 -42.79 3.07
CA ASP A 355 -23.44 -43.80 2.35
C ASP A 355 -22.65 -45.04 1.92
N GLY A 356 -21.32 -44.97 1.89
CA GLY A 356 -20.43 -46.05 1.47
C GLY A 356 -19.97 -45.96 0.01
N ARG A 357 -20.21 -44.83 -0.69
CA ARG A 357 -19.74 -44.63 -2.08
C ARG A 357 -18.21 -44.61 -2.23
N SER A 358 -17.49 -44.25 -1.17
CA SER A 358 -16.02 -44.18 -1.13
C SER A 358 -15.43 -45.34 -0.35
N SER A 359 -14.40 -45.99 -0.89
CA SER A 359 -13.70 -47.10 -0.23
C SER A 359 -12.99 -46.70 1.06
N PHE A 360 -12.78 -45.41 1.29
CA PHE A 360 -12.19 -44.87 2.53
C PHE A 360 -13.23 -44.66 3.64
N TYR A 361 -14.51 -44.54 3.28
CA TYR A 361 -15.60 -44.18 4.19
C TYR A 361 -16.74 -45.20 4.03
N PRO A 362 -16.69 -46.34 4.74
CA PRO A 362 -17.70 -47.40 4.62
C PRO A 362 -19.07 -46.90 5.09
N SER A 363 -20.13 -47.58 4.63
CA SER A 363 -21.51 -47.20 4.94
C SER A 363 -21.75 -47.16 6.46
N MET A 364 -22.09 -45.97 6.97
CA MET A 364 -22.32 -45.68 8.39
C MET A 364 -23.59 -44.83 8.54
N PRO A 365 -24.52 -45.16 9.47
CA PRO A 365 -25.77 -44.42 9.63
C PRO A 365 -25.57 -42.92 9.86
N TYR A 366 -26.24 -42.09 9.05
CA TYR A 366 -26.14 -40.64 9.17
C TYR A 366 -26.66 -40.15 10.51
N THR A 367 -25.76 -39.53 11.30
CA THR A 367 -26.07 -38.96 12.61
C THR A 367 -25.87 -37.46 12.56
N LEU A 368 -26.90 -36.69 12.93
CA LEU A 368 -26.83 -35.22 12.98
C LEU A 368 -25.83 -34.79 14.07
N TYR A 369 -24.76 -34.06 13.72
CA TYR A 369 -23.78 -33.54 14.69
C TYR A 369 -23.85 -32.02 14.85
N ALA A 370 -24.23 -31.29 13.81
CA ALA A 370 -24.34 -29.84 13.84
C ALA A 370 -25.63 -29.35 13.19
N THR A 371 -26.28 -28.38 13.82
CA THR A 371 -27.40 -27.63 13.27
C THR A 371 -27.12 -26.14 13.45
N THR A 372 -27.11 -25.40 12.35
CA THR A 372 -27.01 -23.94 12.36
C THR A 372 -28.36 -23.36 11.92
N LEU A 373 -28.90 -22.42 12.70
CA LEU A 373 -30.16 -21.74 12.42
C LEU A 373 -29.92 -20.30 12.01
N TYR A 374 -30.74 -19.79 11.09
CA TYR A 374 -30.68 -18.42 10.59
C TYR A 374 -32.07 -17.79 10.68
N LEU A 375 -32.17 -16.62 11.31
CA LEU A 375 -33.40 -15.83 11.37
C LEU A 375 -33.24 -14.55 10.57
N TYR A 376 -34.27 -14.19 9.82
CA TYR A 376 -34.31 -12.99 8.98
C TYR A 376 -35.43 -12.05 9.40
N ASP A 377 -35.35 -10.79 8.99
CA ASP A 377 -36.47 -9.85 9.06
C ASP A 377 -37.40 -9.95 7.83
N SER A 378 -38.44 -9.11 7.84
CA SER A 378 -39.41 -8.97 6.75
C SER A 378 -38.86 -8.21 5.52
N GLU A 379 -37.65 -7.64 5.56
CA GLU A 379 -37.01 -7.09 4.37
C GLU A 379 -36.18 -8.16 3.63
N GLY A 380 -35.47 -9.01 4.37
CA GLY A 380 -34.50 -9.96 3.84
C GLY A 380 -33.19 -10.01 4.64
N ASN A 381 -32.99 -9.16 5.65
CA ASN A 381 -31.73 -9.04 6.37
C ASN A 381 -31.59 -10.13 7.43
N LEU A 382 -30.37 -10.64 7.66
CA LEU A 382 -30.07 -11.72 8.60
C LEU A 382 -30.00 -11.16 10.04
N LEU A 383 -31.06 -11.33 10.84
CA LEU A 383 -31.12 -10.86 12.22
C LEU A 383 -30.29 -11.71 13.19
N GLN A 384 -30.20 -13.02 12.95
CA GLN A 384 -29.54 -13.94 13.86
C GLN A 384 -28.92 -15.13 13.12
N THR A 385 -27.70 -15.51 13.51
CA THR A 385 -27.17 -16.86 13.32
C THR A 385 -27.04 -17.52 14.69
N LYS A 386 -27.48 -18.77 14.81
CA LYS A 386 -27.25 -19.61 15.98
C LYS A 386 -26.51 -20.88 15.56
N ASP A 387 -25.35 -21.13 16.17
CA ASP A 387 -24.51 -22.28 15.82
C ASP A 387 -24.93 -23.58 16.54
N ALA A 388 -24.20 -24.67 16.24
CA ALA A 388 -24.40 -25.99 16.85
C ALA A 388 -24.11 -26.05 18.36
N TYR A 389 -23.30 -25.14 18.89
CA TYR A 389 -23.02 -25.01 20.33
C TYR A 389 -24.06 -24.15 21.07
N ASN A 390 -25.01 -23.55 20.35
CA ASN A 390 -25.98 -22.56 20.80
C ASN A 390 -25.40 -21.15 21.04
N ASN A 391 -24.21 -20.85 20.51
CA ASN A 391 -23.72 -19.48 20.41
C ASN A 391 -24.65 -18.69 19.47
N ILE A 392 -24.96 -17.45 19.85
CA ILE A 392 -25.90 -16.59 19.13
C ILE A 392 -25.20 -15.30 18.70
N THR A 393 -25.02 -15.13 17.40
CA THR A 393 -24.63 -13.86 16.78
C THR A 393 -25.89 -13.14 16.31
N THR A 394 -26.13 -11.92 16.79
CA THR A 394 -27.26 -11.08 16.33
C THR A 394 -26.78 -9.87 15.54
N ILE A 395 -27.61 -9.41 14.60
CA ILE A 395 -27.34 -8.26 13.74
C ILE A 395 -28.56 -7.36 13.71
N THR A 396 -28.37 -6.06 13.93
CA THR A 396 -29.44 -5.05 13.91
C THR A 396 -29.26 -4.11 12.73
N TYR A 397 -30.35 -3.80 12.04
CA TYR A 397 -30.38 -2.94 10.85
C TYR A 397 -31.21 -1.67 11.10
N ASP A 398 -30.96 -0.62 10.31
CA ASP A 398 -31.89 0.49 10.16
C ASP A 398 -32.93 0.24 9.04
N VAL A 399 -33.92 1.12 8.93
CA VAL A 399 -35.03 1.07 7.95
C VAL A 399 -34.60 1.26 6.48
N LEU A 400 -33.30 1.42 6.24
CA LEU A 400 -32.68 1.43 4.91
C LEU A 400 -31.90 0.13 4.62
N GLY A 401 -31.97 -0.86 5.51
CA GLY A 401 -31.28 -2.15 5.41
C GLY A 401 -29.79 -2.11 5.78
N ARG A 402 -29.33 -1.10 6.52
CA ARG A 402 -27.90 -0.93 6.85
C ARG A 402 -27.61 -1.44 8.26
N LYS A 403 -26.56 -2.26 8.41
CA LYS A 403 -26.19 -2.87 9.71
C LYS A 403 -25.72 -1.80 10.70
N ILE A 404 -26.54 -1.46 11.70
CA ILE A 404 -26.22 -0.47 12.75
C ILE A 404 -25.62 -1.11 14.02
N ALA A 405 -25.84 -2.41 14.26
CA ALA A 405 -25.19 -3.13 15.35
C ALA A 405 -24.94 -4.60 15.03
N MET A 406 -24.01 -5.21 15.76
CA MET A 406 -23.74 -6.65 15.75
C MET A 406 -23.30 -7.05 17.16
N ALA A 407 -23.91 -8.08 17.73
CA ALA A 407 -23.47 -8.71 18.97
C ALA A 407 -23.05 -10.14 18.64
N ASP A 408 -21.81 -10.47 18.93
CA ASP A 408 -21.19 -11.73 18.55
C ASP A 408 -20.43 -12.32 19.76
N PRO A 409 -20.53 -13.63 20.05
CA PRO A 409 -19.90 -14.21 21.23
C PRO A 409 -18.37 -14.15 21.24
N ASP A 410 -17.72 -14.20 20.07
CA ASP A 410 -16.26 -14.15 19.93
C ASP A 410 -15.76 -12.71 19.71
N MET A 411 -16.47 -11.92 18.91
CA MET A 411 -16.07 -10.54 18.56
C MET A 411 -16.62 -9.45 19.49
N GLY A 412 -17.59 -9.79 20.36
CA GLY A 412 -18.30 -8.85 21.24
C GLY A 412 -19.30 -7.93 20.51
N ASN A 413 -19.62 -6.79 21.15
CA ASN A 413 -20.61 -5.83 20.65
C ASN A 413 -19.98 -4.75 19.78
N TRP A 414 -20.44 -4.63 18.53
CA TRP A 414 -20.04 -3.59 17.57
C TRP A 414 -21.23 -2.71 17.17
N THR A 415 -20.98 -1.42 16.94
CA THR A 415 -21.99 -0.49 16.40
C THR A 415 -21.44 0.32 15.23
N TYR A 416 -22.35 0.80 14.38
CA TYR A 416 -22.04 1.45 13.11
C TYR A 416 -23.01 2.62 12.87
N GLN A 417 -22.54 3.69 12.22
CA GLN A 417 -23.35 4.84 11.82
C GLN A 417 -23.02 5.25 10.38
N TYR A 418 -23.99 5.81 9.68
CA TYR A 418 -23.90 6.10 8.24
C TYR A 418 -24.39 7.52 7.91
N ASP A 419 -23.90 8.10 6.81
CA ASP A 419 -24.46 9.32 6.23
C ASP A 419 -25.68 9.04 5.30
N LEU A 420 -26.23 10.09 4.69
CA LEU A 420 -27.38 10.00 3.79
C LEU A 420 -27.09 9.28 2.46
N ASN A 421 -25.82 9.13 2.08
CA ASN A 421 -25.42 8.35 0.90
C ASN A 421 -25.15 6.87 1.24
N GLY A 422 -25.19 6.50 2.54
CA GLY A 422 -24.87 5.15 3.00
C GLY A 422 -23.39 4.91 3.28
N ASN A 423 -22.56 5.97 3.32
CA ASN A 423 -21.15 5.82 3.73
C ASN A 423 -21.06 5.60 5.24
N LEU A 424 -20.23 4.64 5.68
CA LEU A 424 -19.99 4.36 7.09
C LEU A 424 -19.22 5.53 7.74
N THR A 425 -19.86 6.38 8.54
CA THR A 425 -19.21 7.54 9.19
C THR A 425 -18.60 7.24 10.55
N LYS A 426 -19.11 6.22 11.25
CA LYS A 426 -18.59 5.79 12.57
C LYS A 426 -18.69 4.28 12.73
N GLN A 427 -17.69 3.70 13.38
CA GLN A 427 -17.67 2.34 13.91
C GLN A 427 -17.24 2.39 15.37
N ILE A 428 -17.81 1.54 16.23
CA ILE A 428 -17.35 1.34 17.61
C ILE A 428 -17.16 -0.16 17.84
N ASP A 429 -16.04 -0.56 18.42
CA ASP A 429 -15.72 -1.96 18.74
C ASP A 429 -16.20 -2.40 20.13
N ALA A 430 -16.03 -3.68 20.44
CA ALA A 430 -16.38 -4.29 21.71
C ALA A 430 -15.59 -3.77 22.93
N LYS A 431 -14.54 -2.98 22.72
CA LYS A 431 -13.76 -2.28 23.76
C LYS A 431 -14.19 -0.82 23.91
N GLY A 432 -15.17 -0.35 23.13
CA GLY A 432 -15.60 1.04 23.07
C GLY A 432 -14.71 1.94 22.21
N GLN A 433 -13.71 1.39 21.51
CA GLN A 433 -12.85 2.17 20.63
C GLN A 433 -13.67 2.67 19.44
N THR A 434 -13.76 3.99 19.30
CA THR A 434 -14.40 4.65 18.16
C THR A 434 -13.40 4.81 17.02
N ILE A 435 -13.84 4.49 15.80
CA ILE A 435 -13.22 4.95 14.55
C ILE A 435 -14.27 5.76 13.77
N THR A 436 -13.88 6.92 13.27
CA THR A 436 -14.68 7.75 12.35
C THR A 436 -14.05 7.77 10.96
N PHE A 437 -14.89 8.06 9.98
CA PHE A 437 -14.52 8.09 8.57
C PHE A 437 -15.16 9.30 7.88
N THR A 438 -14.42 9.97 7.00
CA THR A 438 -14.93 11.07 6.18
C THR A 438 -14.75 10.78 4.69
N TYR A 439 -15.57 11.43 3.85
CA TYR A 439 -15.71 11.10 2.43
C TYR A 439 -15.81 12.36 1.58
N ASP A 440 -15.36 12.27 0.32
CA ASP A 440 -15.53 13.33 -0.68
C ASP A 440 -16.88 13.29 -1.42
N ALA A 441 -17.05 14.18 -2.40
CA ALA A 441 -18.22 14.29 -3.27
C ALA A 441 -18.42 13.10 -4.23
N LEU A 442 -17.49 12.14 -4.28
CA LEU A 442 -17.59 10.87 -5.02
C LEU A 442 -17.75 9.68 -4.07
N ASN A 443 -17.99 9.91 -2.78
CA ASN A 443 -18.11 8.89 -1.74
C ASN A 443 -16.83 8.06 -1.53
N ARG A 444 -15.64 8.62 -1.85
CA ARG A 444 -14.35 7.98 -1.54
C ARG A 444 -13.87 8.40 -0.17
N LEU A 445 -13.30 7.45 0.59
CA LEU A 445 -12.77 7.67 1.93
C LEU A 445 -11.59 8.65 1.91
N THR A 446 -11.70 9.80 2.57
CA THR A 446 -10.65 10.84 2.65
C THR A 446 -9.94 10.92 4.01
N ASN A 447 -10.58 10.52 5.11
CA ASN A 447 -9.91 10.29 6.39
C ASN A 447 -10.49 9.08 7.13
N LYS A 448 -9.63 8.35 7.85
CA LYS A 448 -9.98 7.38 8.90
C LYS A 448 -9.24 7.76 10.18
N THR A 449 -9.94 8.08 11.25
CA THR A 449 -9.34 8.51 12.53
C THR A 449 -10.04 7.91 13.74
N ASP A 450 -9.34 7.70 14.86
CA ASP A 450 -10.00 7.39 16.14
C ASP A 450 -10.63 8.63 16.82
N GLY A 451 -10.16 9.83 16.44
CA GLY A 451 -10.67 11.13 16.89
C GLY A 451 -10.42 11.48 18.37
N VAL A 452 -10.08 10.52 19.23
CA VAL A 452 -9.93 10.70 20.68
C VAL A 452 -8.46 10.76 21.09
N ASN A 453 -7.61 9.94 20.47
CA ASN A 453 -6.18 9.81 20.78
C ASN A 453 -5.29 10.18 19.58
N GLY A 454 -5.82 10.12 18.35
CA GLY A 454 -5.06 10.33 17.11
C GLY A 454 -4.10 9.19 16.75
N SER A 455 -4.14 8.07 17.49
CA SER A 455 -3.29 6.89 17.30
C SER A 455 -3.57 6.18 15.98
N VAL A 456 -4.84 6.13 15.58
CA VAL A 456 -5.25 5.92 14.20
C VAL A 456 -5.62 7.28 13.62
N ASN A 457 -4.87 7.75 12.63
CA ASN A 457 -5.24 8.89 11.79
C ASN A 457 -4.58 8.73 10.41
N VAL A 458 -5.38 8.39 9.40
CA VAL A 458 -4.93 8.15 8.02
C VAL A 458 -5.74 9.03 7.07
N ASN A 459 -5.04 9.87 6.32
CA ASN A 459 -5.60 10.80 5.34
C ASN A 459 -5.33 10.26 3.93
N TYR A 460 -6.32 10.32 3.05
CA TYR A 460 -6.27 9.78 1.69
C TYR A 460 -6.50 10.90 0.68
N THR A 461 -5.54 11.10 -0.21
CA THR A 461 -5.55 12.16 -1.23
C THR A 461 -5.70 11.53 -2.61
N TYR A 462 -6.77 11.89 -3.32
CA TYR A 462 -7.04 11.48 -4.69
C TYR A 462 -6.87 12.66 -5.65
N ASP A 463 -6.78 12.37 -6.96
CA ASP A 463 -6.90 13.37 -8.02
C ASP A 463 -5.89 14.53 -7.95
N ASN A 464 -4.75 14.34 -7.27
CA ASN A 464 -3.73 15.36 -7.14
C ASN A 464 -3.31 15.87 -8.53
N ALA A 465 -3.60 17.14 -8.82
CA ALA A 465 -3.33 17.76 -10.12
C ALA A 465 -1.83 17.92 -10.41
N SER A 466 -0.99 17.83 -9.38
CA SER A 466 0.47 17.71 -9.46
C SER A 466 0.89 16.23 -9.46
N SER A 467 0.24 15.44 -10.32
CA SER A 467 0.52 14.02 -10.58
C SER A 467 -0.18 13.60 -11.86
N THR A 468 0.54 12.92 -12.76
CA THR A 468 -0.01 12.44 -14.03
C THR A 468 -0.98 11.28 -13.83
N ASN A 469 -2.04 11.26 -14.66
CA ASN A 469 -3.09 10.23 -14.65
C ASN A 469 -3.73 9.99 -13.26
N SER A 470 -3.86 11.03 -12.43
CA SER A 470 -4.31 10.94 -11.03
C SER A 470 -5.83 10.89 -10.82
N LYS A 471 -6.64 11.34 -11.79
CA LYS A 471 -8.09 11.52 -11.60
C LYS A 471 -8.79 10.16 -11.51
N GLY A 472 -9.60 10.02 -10.47
CA GLY A 472 -10.23 8.77 -10.04
C GLY A 472 -9.34 7.88 -9.16
N ARG A 473 -8.07 8.24 -8.91
CA ARG A 473 -7.06 7.34 -8.34
C ARG A 473 -6.48 7.89 -7.03
N LEU A 474 -6.04 6.98 -6.14
CA LEU A 474 -5.45 7.34 -4.84
C LEU A 474 -3.99 7.75 -5.05
N THR A 475 -3.67 9.03 -4.85
CA THR A 475 -2.29 9.55 -5.02
C THR A 475 -1.46 9.57 -3.75
N GLN A 476 -2.09 9.59 -2.56
CA GLN A 476 -1.37 9.49 -1.29
C GLN A 476 -2.24 8.89 -0.17
N ALA A 477 -1.63 8.10 0.72
CA ALA A 477 -2.15 7.76 2.04
C ALA A 477 -1.14 8.21 3.11
N ALA A 478 -1.49 9.17 3.96
CA ALA A 478 -0.60 9.81 4.94
C ALA A 478 -1.07 9.60 6.38
N TYR A 479 -0.13 9.31 7.29
CA TYR A 479 -0.40 8.96 8.69
C TYR A 479 0.72 9.44 9.62
N ALA A 480 0.56 9.29 10.94
CA ALA A 480 1.59 9.68 11.91
C ALA A 480 2.89 8.90 11.69
N GLY A 481 4.01 9.59 11.41
CA GLY A 481 5.33 9.00 11.18
C GLY A 481 5.61 8.52 9.74
N GLY A 482 4.67 8.64 8.80
CA GLY A 482 4.93 8.25 7.41
C GLY A 482 3.81 8.57 6.41
N ASN A 483 4.10 8.39 5.13
CA ASN A 483 3.09 8.43 4.09
C ASN A 483 3.46 7.47 2.95
N THR A 484 2.50 7.10 2.10
CA THR A 484 2.74 6.39 0.84
C THR A 484 2.13 7.17 -0.29
N GLN A 485 2.95 7.59 -1.27
CA GLN A 485 2.53 8.23 -2.52
C GLN A 485 2.47 7.19 -3.65
N PHE A 486 1.59 7.40 -4.62
CA PHE A 486 1.38 6.50 -5.75
C PHE A 486 1.36 7.27 -7.09
N ALA A 487 1.97 6.70 -8.12
CA ALA A 487 1.95 7.21 -9.49
C ALA A 487 1.48 6.12 -10.48
N TYR A 488 0.78 6.53 -11.54
CA TYR A 488 0.06 5.63 -12.44
C TYR A 488 0.31 5.92 -13.91
N ASP A 489 0.31 4.86 -14.72
CA ASP A 489 0.35 4.99 -16.17
C ASP A 489 -1.01 5.35 -16.79
N GLU A 490 -1.00 5.48 -18.12
CA GLU A 490 -2.12 5.77 -18.99
C GLU A 490 -3.24 4.72 -18.90
N LEU A 491 -2.92 3.48 -18.49
CA LEU A 491 -3.87 2.39 -18.29
C LEU A 491 -4.38 2.26 -16.85
N GLY A 492 -3.82 3.03 -15.90
CA GLY A 492 -4.20 2.98 -14.48
C GLY A 492 -3.44 1.97 -13.64
N ARG A 493 -2.32 1.45 -14.14
CA ARG A 493 -1.46 0.53 -13.41
C ARG A 493 -0.45 1.34 -12.58
N GLU A 494 -0.18 0.87 -11.36
CA GLU A 494 0.72 1.55 -10.43
C GLU A 494 2.18 1.40 -10.90
N LEU A 495 2.75 2.47 -11.45
CA LEU A 495 4.16 2.53 -11.88
C LEU A 495 5.10 2.64 -10.70
N GLN A 496 4.70 3.36 -9.65
CA GLN A 496 5.54 3.62 -8.48
C GLN A 496 4.69 3.79 -7.21
N SER A 497 5.18 3.23 -6.11
CA SER A 497 4.83 3.67 -4.75
C SER A 497 6.07 4.19 -4.03
N ILE A 498 6.01 5.37 -3.42
CA ILE A 498 7.03 5.88 -2.51
C ILE A 498 6.47 5.86 -1.09
N LYS A 499 6.98 4.98 -0.23
CA LYS A 499 6.68 4.97 1.20
C LYS A 499 7.71 5.82 1.95
N ALA A 500 7.33 7.00 2.43
CA ALA A 500 8.11 7.77 3.38
C ALA A 500 7.93 7.20 4.80
N MET A 501 9.03 6.95 5.50
CA MET A 501 9.05 6.64 6.94
C MET A 501 10.12 7.51 7.60
N ASN A 502 9.72 8.31 8.60
CA ASN A 502 10.53 9.43 9.10
C ASN A 502 11.02 10.34 7.94
N THR A 503 12.33 10.50 7.75
CA THR A 503 12.95 11.27 6.66
C THR A 503 13.37 10.43 5.45
N THR A 504 13.15 9.10 5.47
CA THR A 504 13.64 8.19 4.43
C THR A 504 12.51 7.74 3.50
N ASN A 505 12.75 7.86 2.19
CA ASN A 505 11.81 7.47 1.14
C ASN A 505 12.17 6.09 0.55
N TYR A 506 11.25 5.14 0.66
CA TYR A 506 11.36 3.79 0.13
C TYR A 506 10.53 3.68 -1.15
N SER A 507 11.19 3.78 -2.32
CA SER A 507 10.53 3.69 -3.63
C SER A 507 10.48 2.25 -4.13
N VAL A 508 9.30 1.82 -4.59
CA VAL A 508 9.10 0.58 -5.37
C VAL A 508 8.58 0.97 -6.74
N ASN A 509 9.30 0.59 -7.80
CA ASN A 509 8.94 0.85 -9.19
C ASN A 509 8.47 -0.44 -9.87
N ARG A 510 7.58 -0.34 -10.86
CA ARG A 510 7.01 -1.49 -11.59
C ARG A 510 6.89 -1.18 -13.07
N GLY A 511 7.34 -2.12 -13.90
CA GLY A 511 7.12 -2.12 -15.35
C GLY A 511 6.14 -3.20 -15.78
N TYR A 512 5.28 -2.89 -16.75
CA TYR A 512 4.26 -3.80 -17.27
C TYR A 512 4.38 -3.98 -18.79
N ASP A 513 3.87 -5.09 -19.30
CA ASP A 513 3.67 -5.32 -20.73
C ASP A 513 2.27 -4.87 -21.22
N ALA A 514 1.87 -5.18 -22.45
CA ALA A 514 0.55 -4.79 -22.98
C ALA A 514 -0.59 -5.75 -22.59
N LEU A 515 -0.29 -6.87 -21.93
CA LEU A 515 -1.26 -7.76 -21.29
C LEU A 515 -1.46 -7.40 -19.79
N ASN A 516 -0.94 -6.25 -19.35
CA ASN A 516 -0.95 -5.76 -17.98
C ASN A 516 -0.19 -6.65 -16.99
N ARG A 517 0.73 -7.49 -17.47
CA ARG A 517 1.57 -8.36 -16.64
C ARG A 517 2.84 -7.63 -16.21
N LEU A 518 3.28 -7.84 -14.98
CA LEU A 518 4.54 -7.29 -14.48
C LEU A 518 5.73 -7.91 -15.24
N ILE A 519 6.57 -7.07 -15.85
CA ILE A 519 7.85 -7.49 -16.45
C ILE A 519 9.04 -7.17 -15.54
N ASN A 520 8.91 -6.17 -14.67
CA ASN A 520 9.87 -5.90 -13.60
C ASN A 520 9.21 -5.29 -12.36
N ILE A 521 9.83 -5.51 -11.21
CA ILE A 521 9.68 -4.73 -9.98
C ILE A 521 11.10 -4.30 -9.58
N GLN A 522 11.30 -3.05 -9.16
CA GLN A 522 12.55 -2.61 -8.52
C GLN A 522 12.27 -2.08 -7.11
N TYR A 523 13.04 -2.58 -6.14
CA TYR A 523 12.87 -2.33 -4.71
C TYR A 523 13.75 -1.14 -4.22
N PRO A 524 13.54 -0.64 -2.98
CA PRO A 524 14.27 0.53 -2.48
C PRO A 524 15.79 0.38 -2.40
N ASP A 525 16.28 -0.86 -2.28
CA ASP A 525 17.70 -1.21 -2.30
C ASP A 525 18.27 -1.36 -3.73
N GLN A 526 17.53 -0.89 -4.73
CA GLN A 526 17.79 -0.97 -6.17
C GLN A 526 17.82 -2.39 -6.76
N LYS A 527 17.55 -3.45 -5.98
CA LYS A 527 17.45 -4.81 -6.53
C LYS A 527 16.17 -4.96 -7.35
N GLY A 528 16.30 -5.65 -8.47
CA GLY A 528 15.19 -5.96 -9.38
C GLY A 528 14.69 -7.38 -9.22
N VAL A 529 13.40 -7.59 -9.52
CA VAL A 529 12.82 -8.90 -9.83
C VAL A 529 12.21 -8.79 -11.23
N PHE A 530 12.73 -9.58 -12.17
CA PHE A 530 12.34 -9.59 -13.57
C PHE A 530 11.54 -10.84 -13.91
N TYR A 531 10.50 -10.68 -14.73
CA TYR A 531 9.63 -11.76 -15.18
C TYR A 531 9.76 -11.95 -16.68
N LYS A 532 10.27 -13.11 -17.09
CA LYS A 532 10.20 -13.56 -18.48
C LYS A 532 8.91 -14.37 -18.67
N TYR A 533 8.21 -14.16 -19.78
CA TYR A 533 7.01 -14.93 -20.13
C TYR A 533 7.26 -15.78 -21.37
N ASN A 534 6.78 -17.02 -21.34
CA ASN A 534 6.86 -17.97 -22.45
C ASN A 534 5.82 -17.64 -23.55
N ALA A 535 5.84 -18.41 -24.65
CA ALA A 535 4.90 -18.24 -25.76
C ALA A 535 3.42 -18.50 -25.40
N ALA A 536 3.14 -19.27 -24.34
CA ALA A 536 1.79 -19.46 -23.76
C ALA A 536 1.34 -18.27 -22.90
N GLY A 537 2.24 -17.34 -22.59
CA GLY A 537 1.99 -16.21 -21.71
C GLY A 537 2.11 -16.51 -20.21
N GLN A 538 2.65 -17.67 -19.85
CA GLN A 538 2.96 -18.06 -18.47
C GLN A 538 4.35 -17.55 -18.09
N ILE A 539 4.66 -17.46 -16.79
CA ILE A 539 6.02 -17.11 -16.34
C ILE A 539 6.98 -18.25 -16.72
N GLU A 540 8.03 -17.93 -17.47
CA GLU A 540 9.08 -18.85 -17.90
C GLU A 540 10.25 -18.87 -16.90
N SER A 541 10.63 -17.68 -16.41
CA SER A 541 11.71 -17.52 -15.43
C SER A 541 11.53 -16.24 -14.63
N VAL A 542 11.90 -16.29 -13.35
CA VAL A 542 12.05 -15.12 -12.48
C VAL A 542 13.53 -14.92 -12.18
N ALA A 543 14.05 -13.70 -12.34
CA ALA A 543 15.47 -13.40 -12.18
C ALA A 543 15.73 -12.15 -11.33
N ASN A 544 16.85 -12.14 -10.62
CA ASN A 544 17.35 -11.04 -9.78
C ASN A 544 18.64 -10.40 -10.33
N ASP A 545 18.87 -10.54 -11.64
CA ASP A 545 20.13 -10.25 -12.32
C ASP A 545 20.31 -8.75 -12.62
N GLN A 546 21.46 -8.18 -12.21
CA GLN A 546 21.84 -6.79 -12.48
C GLN A 546 22.48 -6.58 -13.88
N THR A 547 22.66 -7.62 -14.68
CA THR A 547 23.20 -7.51 -16.05
C THR A 547 22.11 -7.44 -17.12
N LEU A 548 20.86 -7.81 -16.78
CA LEU A 548 19.70 -7.74 -17.66
C LEU A 548 18.99 -6.38 -17.67
N PHE A 549 19.61 -5.35 -17.09
CA PHE A 549 19.13 -3.96 -17.20
C PHE A 549 19.24 -3.47 -18.65
N PRO A 550 18.14 -3.15 -19.36
CA PRO A 550 18.19 -1.97 -20.21
C PRO A 550 18.55 -0.78 -19.30
N ALA A 551 19.51 0.06 -19.71
CA ALA A 551 19.89 1.24 -18.94
C ALA A 551 18.62 2.03 -18.57
N ALA A 552 18.43 2.33 -17.28
CA ALA A 552 17.15 2.79 -16.76
C ALA A 552 16.65 4.00 -17.54
N GLY A 553 15.53 3.82 -18.26
CA GLY A 553 14.86 4.89 -18.98
C GLY A 553 14.44 5.95 -17.97
N LEU A 554 15.09 7.12 -18.03
CA LEU A 554 14.79 8.20 -17.10
C LEU A 554 13.40 8.73 -17.39
N ASN A 555 12.51 8.62 -16.40
CA ASN A 555 11.19 9.23 -16.47
C ASN A 555 11.35 10.75 -16.61
N PRO A 556 10.47 11.43 -17.35
CA PRO A 556 10.41 12.88 -17.33
C PRO A 556 10.19 13.40 -15.90
N PRO A 557 10.99 14.36 -15.40
CA PRO A 557 10.71 15.02 -14.13
C PRO A 557 9.42 15.83 -14.25
N GLU A 558 8.60 15.91 -13.18
CA GLU A 558 7.44 16.80 -13.16
C GLU A 558 7.87 18.22 -12.75
N LEU A 559 7.64 19.22 -13.61
CA LEU A 559 8.10 20.60 -13.43
C LEU A 559 7.03 21.48 -12.75
N GLY A 560 7.41 22.11 -11.64
CA GLY A 560 6.72 23.21 -10.98
C GLY A 560 7.42 24.57 -11.18
N VAL A 561 6.64 25.65 -11.15
CA VAL A 561 7.15 27.03 -11.06
C VAL A 561 6.83 27.53 -9.66
N ILE A 562 7.84 27.98 -8.91
CA ILE A 562 7.65 28.48 -7.55
C ILE A 562 7.41 29.99 -7.56
N GLN A 563 8.26 30.76 -8.25
CA GLN A 563 8.20 32.22 -8.18
C GLN A 563 8.86 32.91 -9.39
N SER A 564 8.17 33.88 -9.97
CA SER A 564 8.75 34.87 -10.89
C SER A 564 9.24 36.10 -10.13
N GLY A 565 10.40 36.66 -10.51
CA GLY A 565 10.92 37.89 -9.94
C GLY A 565 11.69 38.73 -10.96
N ASN A 566 12.32 39.81 -10.49
CA ASN A 566 13.07 40.74 -11.34
C ASN A 566 14.22 40.02 -12.07
N GLY A 567 14.09 39.86 -13.38
CA GLY A 567 15.05 39.21 -14.27
C GLY A 567 15.27 37.71 -14.04
N LYS A 568 14.38 37.02 -13.29
CA LYS A 568 14.59 35.63 -12.87
C LYS A 568 13.31 34.82 -12.62
N VAL A 569 13.40 33.51 -12.72
CA VAL A 569 12.33 32.54 -12.38
C VAL A 569 12.92 31.40 -11.55
N LEU A 570 12.29 31.07 -10.42
CA LEU A 570 12.60 29.90 -9.61
C LEU A 570 11.71 28.72 -10.04
N LEU A 571 12.36 27.63 -10.44
CA LEU A 571 11.75 26.37 -10.87
C LEU A 571 12.06 25.26 -9.86
N SER A 572 11.21 24.25 -9.79
CA SER A 572 11.48 23.00 -9.06
C SER A 572 10.86 21.79 -9.73
N TRP A 573 11.33 20.60 -9.39
CA TRP A 573 10.81 19.35 -9.93
C TRP A 573 10.98 18.19 -8.94
N VAL A 574 10.20 17.13 -9.15
CA VAL A 574 10.38 15.86 -8.42
C VAL A 574 11.67 15.19 -8.89
N SER A 575 12.46 14.62 -7.97
CA SER A 575 13.67 13.87 -8.32
C SER A 575 13.33 12.58 -9.07
N VAL A 576 14.08 12.31 -10.14
CA VAL A 576 13.94 11.12 -10.97
C VAL A 576 14.98 10.09 -10.52
N PRO A 577 14.58 8.88 -10.07
CA PRO A 577 15.52 7.83 -9.70
C PRO A 577 16.46 7.47 -10.87
N GLY A 578 17.74 7.27 -10.57
CA GLY A 578 18.77 6.95 -11.57
C GLY A 578 19.30 8.14 -12.38
N ALA A 579 18.80 9.36 -12.14
CA ALA A 579 19.38 10.59 -12.69
C ALA A 579 20.69 10.95 -11.99
N ALA A 580 21.72 11.33 -12.76
CA ALA A 580 22.92 11.99 -12.26
C ALA A 580 22.78 13.52 -12.24
N GLY A 581 21.81 14.06 -12.98
CA GLY A 581 21.43 15.46 -12.94
C GLY A 581 20.21 15.80 -13.80
N TYR A 582 19.91 17.09 -13.91
CA TYR A 582 18.76 17.61 -14.65
C TYR A 582 19.17 18.78 -15.54
N ARG A 583 18.48 18.94 -16.68
CA ARG A 583 18.66 20.05 -17.63
C ARG A 583 17.36 20.79 -17.81
N VAL A 584 17.37 22.09 -17.53
CA VAL A 584 16.26 23.00 -17.81
C VAL A 584 16.44 23.56 -19.21
N LYS A 585 15.48 23.33 -20.09
CA LYS A 585 15.47 23.86 -21.47
C LYS A 585 14.37 24.88 -21.60
N TYR A 586 14.67 26.02 -22.20
CA TYR A 586 13.72 27.13 -22.23
C TYR A 586 13.85 28.03 -23.46
N GLY A 587 12.78 28.79 -23.76
CA GLY A 587 12.71 29.71 -24.88
C GLY A 587 11.50 30.63 -24.79
N THR A 588 11.37 31.58 -25.73
CA THR A 588 10.29 32.58 -25.75
C THR A 588 9.05 32.13 -26.54
N SER A 589 8.95 30.85 -26.87
CA SER A 589 7.81 30.24 -27.56
C SER A 589 7.61 28.80 -27.10
N SER A 590 6.37 28.39 -26.90
CA SER A 590 6.00 27.02 -26.51
C SER A 590 6.55 26.00 -27.51
N GLY A 591 7.07 24.89 -26.99
CA GLY A 591 7.69 23.82 -27.78
C GLY A 591 9.04 24.15 -28.44
N ASN A 592 9.61 25.35 -28.23
CA ASN A 592 10.87 25.77 -28.86
C ASN A 592 11.90 26.26 -27.83
N TYR A 593 12.75 25.34 -27.39
CA TYR A 593 13.70 25.54 -26.28
C TYR A 593 15.12 25.85 -26.79
N MET A 594 15.37 27.12 -27.12
CA MET A 594 16.65 27.58 -27.68
C MET A 594 17.78 27.73 -26.64
N ALA A 595 17.46 27.76 -25.34
CA ALA A 595 18.41 27.83 -24.24
C ALA A 595 18.39 26.54 -23.41
N ASN A 596 19.54 26.16 -22.85
CA ASN A 596 19.73 24.95 -22.04
C ASN A 596 20.62 25.28 -20.83
N LEU A 597 20.18 24.92 -19.63
CA LEU A 597 20.86 25.13 -18.36
C LEU A 597 20.95 23.79 -17.64
N ASP A 598 22.18 23.29 -17.44
CA ASP A 598 22.41 22.11 -16.61
C ASP A 598 22.33 22.52 -15.13
N ALA A 599 21.44 21.87 -14.38
CA ALA A 599 21.21 22.12 -12.96
C ALA A 599 22.00 21.13 -12.07
N GLY A 600 22.73 20.17 -12.65
CA GLY A 600 23.33 19.07 -11.90
C GLY A 600 22.26 18.28 -11.13
N ASN A 601 22.61 17.72 -9.97
CA ASN A 601 21.71 16.90 -9.17
C ASN A 601 20.81 17.71 -8.19
N THR A 602 20.39 18.93 -8.57
CA THR A 602 19.40 19.69 -7.77
C THR A 602 17.97 19.41 -8.25
N THR A 603 17.00 19.56 -7.35
CA THR A 603 15.55 19.51 -7.64
C THR A 603 14.94 20.90 -7.81
N SER A 604 15.77 21.95 -7.89
CA SER A 604 15.35 23.32 -8.13
C SER A 604 16.50 24.16 -8.69
N VAL A 605 16.16 25.20 -9.47
CA VAL A 605 17.14 26.16 -10.00
C VAL A 605 16.49 27.52 -10.22
N ILE A 606 17.29 28.59 -10.10
CA ILE A 606 16.91 29.94 -10.50
C ILE A 606 17.46 30.18 -11.91
N VAL A 607 16.58 30.26 -12.90
CA VAL A 607 16.95 30.76 -14.23
C VAL A 607 17.01 32.29 -14.14
N SER A 608 18.17 32.87 -14.46
CA SER A 608 18.45 34.30 -14.34
C SER A 608 18.76 34.94 -15.70
N ALA A 609 19.06 36.25 -15.70
CA ALA A 609 19.30 37.06 -16.92
C ALA A 609 18.12 37.07 -17.92
N LEU A 610 16.91 36.80 -17.46
CA LEU A 610 15.70 36.81 -18.28
C LEU A 610 15.16 38.23 -18.46
N THR A 611 14.65 38.57 -19.64
CA THR A 611 14.06 39.90 -19.90
C THR A 611 12.70 40.05 -19.20
N ASN A 612 12.55 41.08 -18.36
CA ASN A 612 11.25 41.42 -17.76
C ASN A 612 10.20 41.73 -18.84
N GLY A 613 8.95 41.33 -18.61
CA GLY A 613 7.84 41.50 -19.56
C GLY A 613 7.84 40.54 -20.74
N THR A 614 8.88 39.71 -20.90
CA THR A 614 8.93 38.65 -21.92
C THR A 614 8.53 37.31 -21.29
N SER A 615 7.60 36.58 -21.93
CA SER A 615 7.22 35.24 -21.47
C SER A 615 8.25 34.19 -21.92
N TYR A 616 8.66 33.35 -20.98
CA TYR A 616 9.53 32.20 -21.21
C TYR A 616 8.79 30.91 -20.90
N TYR A 617 9.02 29.89 -21.72
CA TYR A 617 8.49 28.53 -21.61
C TYR A 617 9.64 27.61 -21.23
N PHE A 618 9.41 26.71 -20.28
CA PHE A 618 10.41 25.86 -19.63
C PHE A 618 9.95 24.40 -19.64
N VAL A 619 10.90 23.50 -19.91
CA VAL A 619 10.80 22.07 -19.62
C VAL A 619 12.08 21.61 -18.90
N VAL A 620 12.02 20.46 -18.22
CA VAL A 620 13.18 19.82 -17.59
C VAL A 620 13.32 18.39 -18.09
N THR A 621 14.55 17.93 -18.24
CA THR A 621 14.90 16.54 -18.51
C THR A 621 15.84 16.02 -17.44
N ALA A 622 15.62 14.80 -16.95
CA ALA A 622 16.59 14.08 -16.15
C ALA A 622 17.64 13.43 -17.06
N TYR A 623 18.92 13.45 -16.69
CA TYR A 623 19.99 12.76 -17.43
C TYR A 623 20.87 11.92 -16.50
N ASN A 624 21.56 10.94 -17.08
CA ASN A 624 22.64 10.21 -16.42
C ASN A 624 23.81 9.97 -17.40
N ALA A 625 24.73 9.07 -17.08
CA ALA A 625 25.90 8.79 -17.91
C ALA A 625 25.60 8.10 -19.26
N SER A 626 24.34 7.72 -19.53
CA SER A 626 23.97 6.95 -20.73
C SER A 626 22.71 7.43 -21.44
N LEU A 627 21.78 8.11 -20.74
CA LEU A 627 20.48 8.52 -21.26
C LEU A 627 20.06 9.90 -20.75
N GLU A 628 19.09 10.50 -21.45
CA GLU A 628 18.34 11.69 -21.05
C GLU A 628 16.84 11.41 -21.26
N SER A 629 15.99 11.90 -20.37
CA SER A 629 14.54 11.68 -20.39
C SER A 629 13.85 12.40 -21.55
N ALA A 630 12.61 12.02 -21.85
CA ALA A 630 11.72 12.93 -22.57
C ALA A 630 11.45 14.19 -21.71
N TYR A 631 10.93 15.25 -22.34
CA TYR A 631 10.63 16.51 -21.65
C TYR A 631 9.58 16.35 -20.56
N SER A 632 9.75 17.09 -19.46
CA SER A 632 8.68 17.36 -18.50
C SER A 632 7.44 17.94 -19.19
N ASN A 633 6.34 18.04 -18.44
CA ASN A 633 5.32 19.03 -18.72
C ASN A 633 5.96 20.42 -18.94
N GLU A 634 5.48 21.18 -19.93
CA GLU A 634 5.88 22.57 -20.09
C GLU A 634 5.26 23.45 -18.99
N ARG A 635 5.98 24.49 -18.57
CA ARG A 635 5.44 25.60 -17.76
C ARG A 635 5.93 26.93 -18.33
N SER A 636 5.15 27.99 -18.18
CA SER A 636 5.54 29.35 -18.63
C SER A 636 5.58 30.35 -17.48
N ALA A 637 6.50 31.31 -17.54
CA ALA A 637 6.55 32.45 -16.62
C ALA A 637 7.04 33.73 -17.32
N THR A 638 6.54 34.87 -16.87
CA THR A 638 6.96 36.21 -17.33
C THR A 638 7.66 36.90 -16.16
N PRO A 639 8.99 37.12 -16.19
CA PRO A 639 9.69 37.90 -15.18
C PRO A 639 9.16 39.34 -15.15
N ALA A 640 9.16 39.96 -13.97
CA ALA A 640 8.69 41.33 -13.80
C ALA A 640 9.60 42.10 -12.85
N ALA A 641 9.84 43.38 -13.17
CA ALA A 641 10.48 44.31 -12.26
C ALA A 641 9.60 44.50 -11.01
N LEU A 642 10.22 44.78 -9.86
CA LEU A 642 9.47 45.11 -8.65
C LEU A 642 8.79 46.48 -8.83
N SER A 643 7.47 46.49 -8.91
CA SER A 643 6.68 47.71 -8.92
C SER A 643 6.84 48.44 -7.59
N SER A 644 7.37 49.67 -7.63
CA SER A 644 7.50 50.53 -6.47
C SER A 644 6.12 51.00 -5.99
N VAL A 645 5.56 50.33 -4.98
CA VAL A 645 4.33 50.78 -4.31
C VAL A 645 4.66 51.99 -3.44
N SER A 646 4.30 53.18 -3.92
CA SER A 646 4.19 54.36 -3.08
C SER A 646 2.92 54.27 -2.25
N MET A 647 2.99 54.62 -0.95
CA MET A 647 1.81 54.89 -0.13
C MET A 647 1.96 56.20 0.66
N PRO A 648 0.86 56.88 1.02
CA PRO A 648 0.89 58.22 1.61
C PRO A 648 1.15 58.23 3.13
N THR A 649 1.31 59.43 3.68
CA THR A 649 1.67 59.69 5.08
C THR A 649 0.52 59.62 6.09
N ALA A 650 0.80 58.93 7.20
CA ALA A 650 0.48 59.32 8.59
C ALA A 650 -0.98 59.54 9.07
N ALA A 651 -1.50 58.53 9.78
CA ALA A 651 -2.15 58.63 11.09
C ALA A 651 -1.91 57.28 11.81
N ALA A 652 -1.33 57.17 13.02
CA ALA A 652 -1.85 57.59 14.34
C ALA A 652 -3.23 56.95 14.64
N HIS A 653 -3.50 56.27 15.76
CA HIS A 653 -2.78 55.95 17.01
C HIS A 653 -3.67 54.87 17.72
N TYR A 654 -3.23 53.91 18.58
CA TYR A 654 -3.04 54.07 20.03
C TYR A 654 -2.65 52.71 20.70
N LEU A 655 -1.60 52.71 21.55
CA LEU A 655 -1.26 51.88 22.77
C LEU A 655 -1.60 50.36 22.87
N PHE A 656 -0.87 49.53 23.65
CA PHE A 656 0.17 49.76 24.70
C PHE A 656 1.40 48.83 24.46
N ASN A 657 2.66 49.09 24.87
CA ASN A 657 3.31 50.14 25.70
C ASN A 657 3.35 49.97 27.25
N ASP A 658 4.23 49.08 27.75
CA ASP A 658 5.02 49.25 29.00
C ASP A 658 6.31 48.41 28.84
N SER A 659 7.48 48.97 28.48
CA SER A 659 8.53 49.64 29.29
C SER A 659 9.34 48.68 30.21
N ALA A 660 10.65 48.82 30.46
CA ALA A 660 11.72 49.70 29.95
C ALA A 660 13.09 48.93 30.06
N ALA A 661 14.28 49.38 29.65
CA ALA A 661 14.76 50.70 29.21
C ALA A 661 16.03 50.61 28.32
N ASN A 662 16.35 51.72 27.62
CA ASN A 662 17.64 52.21 27.09
C ASN A 662 18.56 51.29 26.23
N GLU A 663 18.74 51.54 24.92
CA GLU A 663 19.55 52.58 24.21
C GLU A 663 21.03 52.14 23.97
N THR A 664 21.79 52.47 22.91
CA THR A 664 21.63 53.03 21.53
C THR A 664 22.90 52.58 20.71
N VAL A 665 23.37 53.05 19.52
CA VAL A 665 23.05 54.15 18.57
C VAL A 665 23.62 53.86 17.14
N THR A 666 23.03 54.47 16.10
CA THR A 666 23.48 54.66 14.68
C THR A 666 24.05 53.52 13.79
N ASP A 667 23.56 53.51 12.55
CA ASP A 667 24.30 53.13 11.32
C ASP A 667 25.15 54.32 10.79
N SER A 668 26.32 54.04 10.19
CA SER A 668 26.95 54.90 9.19
C SER A 668 27.94 54.11 8.32
N GLY A 669 27.70 54.03 7.01
CA GLY A 669 28.46 53.17 6.10
C GLY A 669 29.66 53.83 5.40
N SER A 670 30.79 53.11 5.32
CA SER A 670 31.85 53.27 4.32
C SER A 670 32.67 51.96 4.22
N GLY A 671 33.31 51.59 3.12
CA GLY A 671 33.32 52.20 1.79
C GLY A 671 34.57 51.84 0.96
N ALA A 672 34.67 50.63 0.40
CA ALA A 672 35.78 50.21 -0.47
C ALA A 672 35.34 49.19 -1.54
N TYR A 673 36.09 49.08 -2.65
CA TYR A 673 35.75 48.32 -3.86
C TYR A 673 37.01 47.84 -4.60
N ASN A 674 36.85 46.86 -5.50
CA ASN A 674 37.82 46.36 -6.52
C ASN A 674 39.03 45.52 -6.06
N GLY A 675 39.44 44.59 -6.95
CA GLY A 675 40.62 43.72 -6.75
C GLY A 675 40.76 42.56 -7.75
N ILE A 676 40.70 42.80 -9.08
CA ILE A 676 40.98 41.78 -10.11
C ILE A 676 42.00 42.33 -11.12
N ILE A 677 42.98 41.51 -11.55
CA ILE A 677 43.56 41.35 -12.92
C ILE A 677 45.09 41.02 -12.94
N LYS A 678 45.43 39.89 -13.62
CA LYS A 678 46.67 39.50 -14.37
C LYS A 678 48.04 40.07 -13.93
N GLN A 679 49.07 39.23 -13.70
CA GLN A 679 49.92 38.60 -14.73
C GLN A 679 50.65 37.34 -14.17
N ILE A 680 50.78 36.22 -14.92
CA ILE A 680 51.87 35.83 -15.86
C ILE A 680 53.26 35.57 -15.22
N SER A 681 53.52 34.27 -15.00
CA SER A 681 54.80 33.50 -15.01
C SER A 681 55.96 33.71 -14.01
N SER A 682 56.43 32.55 -13.54
CA SER A 682 57.83 32.09 -13.30
C SER A 682 58.62 32.49 -12.04
N GLN A 683 58.80 31.46 -11.19
CA GLN A 683 60.07 30.95 -10.63
C GLN A 683 60.72 31.55 -9.35
N TYR A 684 61.22 30.59 -8.54
CA TYR A 684 62.28 30.65 -7.50
C TYR A 684 62.07 31.41 -6.16
N THR A 685 61.64 30.62 -5.16
CA THR A 685 62.29 30.39 -3.82
C THR A 685 62.36 31.47 -2.72
N SER A 686 62.60 30.93 -1.51
CA SER A 686 63.18 31.52 -0.28
C SER A 686 62.38 32.59 0.48
N ASP A 687 61.88 32.16 1.65
CA ASP A 687 62.20 32.67 2.99
C ASP A 687 62.02 34.15 3.37
N LEU A 688 61.91 34.38 4.70
CA LEU A 688 61.79 35.66 5.42
C LEU A 688 60.37 36.29 5.32
N THR A 689 59.51 36.09 6.33
CA THR A 689 59.37 36.97 7.53
C THR A 689 59.13 38.43 7.12
N ASP A 690 57.93 39.00 7.28
CA ASP A 690 57.34 39.24 8.60
C ASP A 690 55.80 39.44 8.59
N LEU A 691 55.20 39.52 9.79
CA LEU A 691 53.86 40.06 10.15
C LEU A 691 52.79 40.26 9.06
N GLY A 692 51.71 39.45 9.12
CA GLY A 692 50.47 39.69 8.35
C GLY A 692 50.06 38.51 7.45
N GLY A 693 50.03 37.29 8.01
CA GLY A 693 49.94 36.05 7.24
C GLY A 693 48.68 35.91 6.37
N SER A 694 48.89 35.65 5.09
CA SER A 694 47.91 34.97 4.23
C SER A 694 48.51 33.66 3.72
N ALA A 695 47.75 32.58 3.73
CA ALA A 695 48.08 31.36 3.01
C ALA A 695 46.78 30.66 2.57
N THR A 696 46.75 30.17 1.33
CA THR A 696 45.71 29.23 0.88
C THR A 696 46.36 27.90 0.51
N ALA A 697 45.78 26.83 1.08
CA ALA A 697 45.92 25.42 0.77
C ALA A 697 47.17 24.92 -0.02
N SER A 698 48.04 24.21 0.69
CA SER A 698 48.65 22.98 0.18
C SER A 698 48.91 21.97 1.30
N SER A 699 48.96 20.68 0.96
CA SER A 699 49.33 19.53 1.81
C SER A 699 48.51 19.25 3.09
N CYS A 700 47.25 18.84 2.92
CA CYS A 700 46.60 17.78 3.71
C CYS A 700 45.29 17.37 2.97
N ASN A 701 45.07 16.16 2.45
CA ASN A 701 45.73 14.85 2.54
C ASN A 701 45.52 14.00 3.81
N TRP A 702 44.44 14.27 4.55
CA TRP A 702 43.43 13.26 4.92
C TRP A 702 42.17 13.93 5.53
N GLY A 703 40.99 13.42 5.20
CA GLY A 703 39.78 13.53 6.05
C GLY A 703 39.21 14.92 6.35
N CYS A 704 38.77 15.67 5.33
CA CYS A 704 37.74 16.71 5.54
C CYS A 704 36.37 16.13 5.17
N ASP A 705 35.46 15.93 6.14
CA ASP A 705 34.00 16.01 5.94
C ASP A 705 33.19 15.86 7.25
N ASN A 706 32.58 16.96 7.71
CA ASN A 706 31.45 17.08 8.65
C ASN A 706 31.53 16.50 10.10
N PRO A 707 30.69 16.99 11.06
CA PRO A 707 30.00 18.28 11.13
C PRO A 707 30.27 18.98 12.49
N GLY A 708 31.05 20.07 12.50
CA GLY A 708 31.23 20.88 13.72
C GLY A 708 32.38 21.87 13.63
N TYR A 709 32.06 23.15 13.42
CA TYR A 709 33.05 24.22 13.59
C TYR A 709 33.52 24.24 15.04
N ALA A 710 34.83 24.37 15.25
CA ALA A 710 35.43 24.32 16.57
C ALA A 710 34.85 25.42 17.48
N PRO A 711 34.50 25.11 18.73
CA PRO A 711 34.08 26.12 19.70
C PRO A 711 35.25 27.06 20.02
N ALA A 712 34.93 28.25 20.53
CA ALA A 712 35.93 29.13 21.13
C ALA A 712 36.62 28.40 22.30
N LYS A 713 37.90 28.04 22.12
CA LYS A 713 38.76 27.46 23.15
C LYS A 713 39.25 28.59 24.04
N VAL A 714 39.09 28.45 25.36
CA VAL A 714 39.55 29.45 26.34
C VAL A 714 40.30 28.73 27.45
N PHE A 715 41.55 29.11 27.69
CA PHE A 715 42.36 28.61 28.81
C PHE A 715 42.50 29.71 29.84
N ASP A 716 42.15 29.39 31.09
CA ASP A 716 42.18 30.29 32.25
C ASP A 716 41.63 31.73 31.99
N GLY A 717 40.55 31.81 31.21
CA GLY A 717 39.85 33.05 30.87
C GLY A 717 40.40 33.83 29.66
N THR A 718 41.54 33.44 29.07
CA THR A 718 42.15 34.15 27.94
C THR A 718 41.90 33.46 26.59
N TYR A 719 41.63 34.25 25.55
CA TYR A 719 41.28 33.79 24.20
C TYR A 719 42.47 33.89 23.25
N TYR A 720 42.82 32.78 22.60
CA TYR A 720 43.93 32.67 21.64
C TYR A 720 43.44 32.05 20.32
N PRO A 721 43.56 32.74 19.16
CA PRO A 721 43.09 32.20 17.88
C PRO A 721 43.90 31.01 17.35
N ASP A 722 45.23 31.13 17.37
CA ASP A 722 46.18 30.23 16.72
C ASP A 722 46.93 29.39 17.76
N TRP A 723 46.22 28.47 18.43
CA TRP A 723 46.66 27.90 19.71
C TRP A 723 47.00 26.40 19.65
N ASP A 724 48.30 26.08 19.56
CA ASP A 724 48.86 24.90 20.23
C ASP A 724 48.73 25.13 21.74
N GLY A 725 48.15 24.19 22.49
CA GLY A 725 47.74 24.40 23.87
C GLY A 725 48.79 23.99 24.90
N TRP A 726 49.27 24.93 25.71
CA TRP A 726 50.26 24.71 26.78
C TRP A 726 49.70 25.13 28.14
N VAL A 727 49.99 24.34 29.19
CA VAL A 727 50.02 24.86 30.56
C VAL A 727 51.32 25.68 30.72
N ALA A 728 51.25 26.84 31.36
CA ALA A 728 52.42 27.71 31.54
C ALA A 728 53.36 27.17 32.63
N ASP A 729 54.67 27.31 32.44
CA ASP A 729 55.67 26.85 33.40
C ASP A 729 55.46 27.53 34.79
N SER A 730 55.62 26.76 35.86
CA SER A 730 55.18 27.08 37.24
C SER A 730 53.67 27.00 37.57
N VAL A 731 52.77 26.68 36.63
CA VAL A 731 51.32 26.52 36.92
C VAL A 731 50.97 25.03 37.14
N PRO A 732 50.58 24.60 38.37
CA PRO A 732 50.43 23.16 38.68
C PRO A 732 49.15 22.50 38.14
N TYR A 733 48.11 23.28 37.83
CA TYR A 733 46.87 22.80 37.21
C TYR A 733 46.21 23.92 36.40
N GLY A 734 45.43 23.56 35.38
CA GLY A 734 44.72 24.56 34.58
C GLY A 734 43.51 24.00 33.82
N TRP A 735 42.55 24.90 33.53
CA TRP A 735 41.27 24.55 32.91
C TRP A 735 41.20 25.01 31.47
N LEU A 736 40.90 24.09 30.56
CA LEU A 736 40.54 24.38 29.17
C LEU A 736 39.02 24.24 29.01
N ALA A 737 38.35 25.33 28.62
CA ALA A 737 36.89 25.42 28.51
C ALA A 737 36.41 25.54 27.06
N PHE A 738 35.21 25.00 26.82
CA PHE A 738 34.55 24.88 25.53
C PHE A 738 33.10 25.33 25.66
N GLN A 739 32.65 26.25 24.80
CA GLN A 739 31.25 26.68 24.74
C GLN A 739 30.68 26.45 23.34
N PHE A 740 29.53 25.81 23.27
CA PHE A 740 28.80 25.57 22.02
C PHE A 740 27.63 26.57 21.85
N PRO A 741 27.26 26.95 20.61
CA PRO A 741 26.11 27.84 20.36
C PRO A 741 24.76 27.27 20.78
N SER A 742 24.67 25.95 20.96
CA SER A 742 23.51 25.23 21.49
C SER A 742 23.98 24.00 22.28
N PRO A 743 23.19 23.46 23.24
CA PRO A 743 23.58 22.28 24.01
C PRO A 743 23.93 21.10 23.11
N GLN A 744 25.11 20.50 23.33
CA GLN A 744 25.60 19.35 22.58
C GLN A 744 25.66 18.12 23.48
N LYS A 745 25.47 16.94 22.88
CA LYS A 745 25.72 15.65 23.54
C LYS A 745 27.04 15.07 23.06
N ILE A 746 27.94 14.82 24.00
CA ILE A 746 29.26 14.25 23.77
C ILE A 746 29.33 12.94 24.55
N ASN A 747 29.84 11.88 23.93
CA ASN A 747 30.00 10.55 24.55
C ASN A 747 31.45 10.04 24.49
N ARG A 748 32.30 10.70 23.69
CA ARG A 748 33.72 10.38 23.48
C ARG A 748 34.51 11.66 23.22
N TYR A 749 35.76 11.72 23.67
CA TYR A 749 36.74 12.67 23.13
C TYR A 749 38.12 12.03 23.01
N LEU A 750 38.95 12.64 22.18
CA LEU A 750 40.28 12.18 21.81
C LEU A 750 41.28 13.30 22.04
N ILE A 751 42.35 13.05 22.80
CA ILE A 751 43.39 14.04 23.12
C ILE A 751 44.73 13.61 22.51
N TRP A 752 45.31 14.47 21.66
CA TRP A 752 46.62 14.30 21.03
C TRP A 752 47.68 15.22 21.65
N PRO A 753 48.65 14.68 22.41
CA PRO A 753 49.78 15.47 22.89
C PRO A 753 50.81 15.71 21.78
N ARG A 754 51.34 16.93 21.69
CA ARG A 754 52.63 17.19 21.03
C ARG A 754 53.70 17.27 22.12
N GLY A 755 54.93 16.89 21.80
CA GLY A 755 55.98 16.76 22.80
C GLY A 755 57.05 17.81 22.67
N HIS A 756 57.53 18.29 23.82
CA HIS A 756 58.87 17.91 24.24
C HIS A 756 58.76 17.13 25.56
N ILE A 757 59.27 15.90 25.61
CA ILE A 757 59.56 15.22 26.88
C ILE A 757 61.07 15.39 27.07
N TYR A 758 61.48 16.27 27.98
CA TYR A 758 62.87 16.32 28.41
C TYR A 758 63.19 15.00 29.13
N PRO A 759 64.38 14.40 28.92
CA PRO A 759 64.66 13.01 29.34
C PRO A 759 64.69 12.76 30.86
N ASN A 760 64.39 13.79 31.66
CA ASN A 760 64.37 13.77 33.12
C ASN A 760 62.95 13.90 33.70
N ASP A 761 62.01 14.46 32.94
CA ASP A 761 60.65 14.77 33.38
C ASP A 761 59.68 13.76 32.76
N ASP A 762 58.91 13.03 33.56
CA ASP A 762 58.02 11.98 33.05
C ASP A 762 56.79 12.49 32.26
N GLY A 763 56.67 13.82 32.08
CA GLY A 763 55.86 14.51 31.06
C GLY A 763 54.34 14.34 31.11
N ASN A 764 53.85 13.43 31.96
CA ASN A 764 52.49 12.92 31.92
C ASN A 764 51.59 13.63 32.95
N PRO A 765 50.43 14.17 32.55
CA PRO A 765 49.48 14.76 33.49
C PRO A 765 48.88 13.68 34.38
N ARG A 766 49.23 13.68 35.67
CA ARG A 766 48.98 12.54 36.56
C ARG A 766 47.52 12.41 37.00
N THR A 767 46.77 13.51 37.02
CA THR A 767 45.32 13.54 37.29
C THR A 767 44.63 14.51 36.34
N TRP A 768 43.39 14.21 35.96
CA TRP A 768 42.57 15.07 35.11
C TRP A 768 41.08 14.79 35.33
N THR A 769 40.25 15.82 35.11
CA THR A 769 38.81 15.80 35.39
C THR A 769 38.05 16.45 34.25
N PHE A 770 36.98 15.82 33.77
CA PHE A 770 36.10 16.36 32.72
C PHE A 770 34.72 16.70 33.27
N GLU A 771 34.19 17.87 32.92
CA GLU A 771 32.97 18.43 33.51
C GLU A 771 32.04 19.08 32.47
N GLY A 772 30.73 19.04 32.73
CA GLY A 772 29.68 19.71 31.95
C GLY A 772 28.89 20.71 32.80
N LEU A 773 28.63 21.92 32.29
CA LEU A 773 27.90 22.95 33.03
C LEU A 773 26.39 22.88 32.77
N ASN A 774 25.61 22.60 33.80
CA ASN A 774 24.16 22.74 33.79
C ASN A 774 23.72 24.10 34.38
N SER A 775 22.41 24.32 34.55
CA SER A 775 21.86 25.56 35.10
C SER A 775 22.19 25.85 36.58
N SER A 776 22.82 24.90 37.28
CA SER A 776 23.02 24.90 38.73
C SER A 776 24.48 24.72 39.15
N GLY A 777 25.35 24.22 38.27
CA GLY A 777 26.78 24.04 38.54
C GLY A 777 27.50 23.23 37.46
N TRP A 778 28.76 22.90 37.73
CA TRP A 778 29.53 21.94 36.94
C TRP A 778 29.30 20.52 37.48
N ASP A 779 28.78 19.63 36.64
CA ASP A 779 28.73 18.20 36.92
C ASP A 779 30.07 17.56 36.53
N VAL A 780 30.68 16.79 37.42
CA VAL A 780 31.84 15.94 37.07
C VAL A 780 31.35 14.73 36.28
N LEU A 781 31.86 14.58 35.06
CA LEU A 781 31.45 13.53 34.12
C LEU A 781 32.47 12.38 34.07
N ASP A 782 33.74 12.68 34.31
CA ASP A 782 34.83 11.70 34.38
C ASP A 782 35.99 12.25 35.22
N SER A 783 36.72 11.38 35.92
CA SER A 783 37.97 11.71 36.60
C SER A 783 38.88 10.48 36.66
N ARG A 784 40.09 10.60 36.10
CA ARG A 784 41.04 9.48 36.00
C ARG A 784 42.46 9.94 36.26
N ASN A 785 43.31 9.00 36.66
CA ASN A 785 44.75 9.18 36.75
C ASN A 785 45.42 8.35 35.65
N VAL A 786 46.34 8.94 34.88
CA VAL A 786 46.91 8.34 33.66
C VAL A 786 48.43 8.45 33.70
N SER A 787 49.08 7.42 34.24
CA SER A 787 50.55 7.32 34.32
C SER A 787 51.20 6.64 33.11
N ASP A 788 50.41 6.12 32.17
CA ASP A 788 50.84 5.35 31.00
C ASP A 788 50.69 6.12 29.67
N TRP A 789 50.61 7.45 29.72
CA TRP A 789 50.65 8.27 28.51
C TRP A 789 52.08 8.27 27.94
N SER A 790 52.20 8.43 26.63
CA SER A 790 53.47 8.47 25.91
C SER A 790 53.36 9.44 24.73
N HIS A 791 54.47 10.06 24.38
CA HIS A 791 54.53 11.06 23.33
C HIS A 791 54.04 10.51 21.98
N GLY A 792 53.21 11.28 21.27
CA GLY A 792 52.64 10.91 19.97
C GLY A 792 51.53 9.87 20.02
N GLN A 793 51.15 9.35 21.20
CA GLN A 793 50.03 8.44 21.38
C GLN A 793 48.80 9.22 21.88
N ALA A 794 47.72 9.18 21.11
CA ALA A 794 46.45 9.77 21.51
C ALA A 794 45.75 8.90 22.57
N LYS A 795 45.13 9.53 23.58
CA LYS A 795 44.24 8.83 24.52
C LYS A 795 42.78 9.16 24.19
N THR A 796 41.98 8.11 24.02
CA THR A 796 40.53 8.20 23.81
C THR A 796 39.83 7.96 25.13
N PHE A 797 38.81 8.75 25.43
CA PHE A 797 38.03 8.62 26.65
C PHE A 797 36.54 8.58 26.34
N ASP A 798 35.92 7.47 26.74
CA ASP A 798 34.50 7.17 26.54
C ASP A 798 33.75 7.27 27.87
N PHE A 799 32.55 7.85 27.82
CA PHE A 799 31.71 8.11 28.99
C PHE A 799 30.23 7.89 28.66
N VAL A 800 29.51 7.32 29.63
CA VAL A 800 28.13 6.81 29.48
C VAL A 800 27.12 7.81 30.05
N ASN A 801 27.25 9.08 29.66
CA ASN A 801 26.26 10.12 29.99
C ASN A 801 25.40 10.42 28.76
N ASP A 802 24.08 10.33 28.91
CA ASP A 802 23.14 10.57 27.82
C ASP A 802 22.67 12.03 27.68
N THR A 803 23.12 12.93 28.57
CA THR A 803 22.66 14.32 28.71
C THR A 803 23.48 15.32 27.88
N ALA A 804 22.81 16.32 27.31
CA ALA A 804 23.43 17.40 26.53
C ALA A 804 23.70 18.66 27.37
N TYR A 805 24.88 19.26 27.24
CA TYR A 805 25.30 20.47 27.98
C TYR A 805 25.79 21.56 27.00
N SER A 806 25.68 22.84 27.38
CA SER A 806 26.08 23.98 26.53
C SER A 806 27.53 24.44 26.72
N LYS A 807 28.15 24.06 27.84
CA LYS A 807 29.56 24.29 28.16
C LYS A 807 30.18 23.04 28.76
N TYR A 808 31.42 22.78 28.38
CA TYR A 808 32.25 21.68 28.88
C TYR A 808 33.63 22.21 29.27
N ARG A 809 34.32 21.55 30.20
CA ARG A 809 35.73 21.87 30.53
C ARG A 809 36.51 20.64 30.98
N ILE A 810 37.84 20.73 30.83
CA ILE A 810 38.80 19.74 31.30
C ILE A 810 39.81 20.42 32.23
N ASN A 811 40.06 19.83 33.40
CA ASN A 811 41.19 20.18 34.28
C ASN A 811 42.34 19.20 34.04
N ILE A 812 43.57 19.69 34.06
CA ILE A 812 44.77 18.89 33.83
C ILE A 812 45.83 19.33 34.85
N SER A 813 46.40 18.40 35.62
CA SER A 813 47.45 18.69 36.61
C SER A 813 48.81 18.12 36.21
N ALA A 814 49.85 18.96 36.22
CA ALA A 814 51.25 18.55 36.08
C ALA A 814 51.82 18.03 37.42
N ASN A 815 53.03 17.47 37.41
CA ASN A 815 53.72 17.03 38.62
C ASN A 815 55.24 17.20 38.47
N GLY A 816 55.82 18.10 39.25
CA GLY A 816 57.24 18.49 39.14
C GLY A 816 57.37 20.01 39.09
N GLY A 817 58.61 20.50 39.16
CA GLY A 817 58.92 21.94 39.11
C GLY A 817 58.95 22.53 37.69
N HIS A 818 58.76 21.71 36.67
CA HIS A 818 58.63 22.11 35.26
C HIS A 818 57.29 21.62 34.71
N GLY A 819 56.61 22.48 33.95
CA GLY A 819 55.16 22.43 33.74
C GLY A 819 54.67 22.48 32.28
N GLU A 820 55.50 22.10 31.31
CA GLU A 820 55.12 22.11 29.89
C GLU A 820 54.29 20.86 29.50
N VAL A 821 52.96 20.94 29.65
CA VAL A 821 52.02 19.92 29.11
C VAL A 821 51.36 20.47 27.85
N GLY A 822 51.74 19.93 26.69
CA GLY A 822 51.37 20.42 25.35
C GLY A 822 50.39 19.54 24.57
N PHE A 823 49.37 20.14 23.95
CA PHE A 823 48.39 19.46 23.09
C PHE A 823 48.20 20.18 21.75
N ASN A 824 48.24 19.44 20.64
CA ASN A 824 47.83 19.96 19.32
C ASN A 824 46.30 20.04 19.25
N GLU A 825 45.67 18.89 19.45
CA GLU A 825 44.27 18.67 19.08
C GLU A 825 43.58 17.87 20.17
N MET A 826 42.49 18.44 20.70
CA MET A 826 41.44 17.66 21.33
C MET A 826 40.20 17.71 20.44
N SER A 827 39.75 16.53 20.00
CA SER A 827 38.52 16.38 19.22
C SER A 827 37.42 15.86 20.14
N MET A 828 36.38 16.68 20.32
CA MET A 828 35.15 16.29 21.02
C MET A 828 34.26 15.52 20.04
N MET A 829 34.25 14.20 20.17
CA MET A 829 33.43 13.33 19.34
C MET A 829 32.00 13.31 19.88
N GLY A 830 31.22 14.32 19.46
CA GLY A 830 29.77 14.29 19.60
C GLY A 830 29.20 12.99 19.03
N TYR A 831 28.15 12.45 19.66
CA TYR A 831 27.54 11.20 19.17
C TYR A 831 26.74 11.47 17.89
N VAL A 832 27.44 11.56 16.76
CA VAL A 832 26.85 11.38 15.43
C VAL A 832 26.31 9.95 15.38
N PRO A 833 25.02 9.71 15.12
CA PRO A 833 24.46 8.36 15.09
C PRO A 833 24.95 7.57 13.86
N PHE A 834 26.14 6.97 13.97
CA PHE A 834 26.73 6.09 12.97
C PHE A 834 25.96 4.76 12.87
N TYR A 835 24.80 4.78 12.22
CA TYR A 835 24.05 3.57 11.86
C TYR A 835 24.54 2.94 10.54
N THR A 836 25.86 2.80 10.41
CA THR A 836 26.51 1.89 9.47
C THR A 836 27.70 1.21 10.15
N ASN A 837 27.49 0.02 10.70
CA ASN A 837 28.60 -0.87 11.08
C ASN A 837 29.21 -1.50 9.83
N MET A 838 30.20 -0.82 9.24
CA MET A 838 31.16 -1.43 8.32
C MET A 838 32.57 -1.26 8.88
N ILE A 839 33.14 -2.33 9.45
CA ILE A 839 34.60 -2.51 9.47
C ILE A 839 34.92 -3.92 9.01
N SER A 840 35.49 -4.00 7.81
CA SER A 840 36.29 -5.13 7.35
C SER A 840 37.72 -4.62 7.08
N SER A 841 38.68 -4.98 7.93
CA SER A 841 40.11 -5.09 7.54
C SER A 841 40.96 -5.79 8.62
N ALA A 842 41.84 -6.68 8.16
CA ALA A 842 42.70 -7.62 8.90
C ALA A 842 43.49 -7.06 10.10
N GLY A 843 43.97 -7.88 11.07
CA GLY A 843 43.97 -9.35 11.22
C GLY A 843 44.70 -9.73 12.54
N LYS A 844 44.67 -10.95 13.09
CA LYS A 844 44.78 -12.30 12.49
C LYS A 844 43.70 -13.24 13.07
N ILE A 845 42.93 -13.95 12.24
CA ILE A 845 43.20 -15.31 11.72
C ILE A 845 43.28 -16.39 12.81
N ASN A 846 42.25 -17.23 12.86
CA ASN A 846 42.33 -18.70 12.73
C ASN A 846 41.09 -19.10 11.90
N ALA A 847 41.27 -19.50 10.63
CA ALA A 847 41.34 -20.91 10.26
C ALA A 847 40.03 -21.64 10.61
N ALA A 848 38.95 -21.42 9.86
CA ALA A 848 38.64 -22.10 8.59
C ALA A 848 38.17 -23.55 8.78
N PHE A 849 36.87 -23.80 8.56
CA PHE A 849 36.43 -25.07 7.98
C PHE A 849 36.92 -25.09 6.53
N ASN A 850 37.92 -25.92 6.21
CA ASN A 850 38.22 -26.25 4.81
C ASN A 850 37.52 -27.57 4.47
N PHE A 851 36.99 -27.67 3.25
CA PHE A 851 36.16 -28.80 2.79
C PHE A 851 37.00 -29.92 2.15
N ASP A 852 38.18 -30.16 2.72
CA ASP A 852 39.20 -31.08 2.22
C ASP A 852 39.49 -32.12 3.29
N GLY A 853 38.95 -33.32 3.09
CA GLY A 853 38.80 -34.31 4.14
C GLY A 853 40.12 -34.94 4.59
N ASN A 854 40.46 -34.74 5.88
CA ASN A 854 41.08 -35.76 6.73
C ASN A 854 40.81 -35.45 8.21
N SER A 855 40.40 -36.45 9.00
CA SER A 855 39.97 -36.28 10.38
C SER A 855 41.12 -36.41 11.39
N GLN A 856 41.14 -35.55 12.41
CA GLN A 856 41.70 -35.85 13.74
C GLN A 856 40.94 -35.12 14.86
N ASN A 857 40.98 -35.69 16.06
CA ASN A 857 40.19 -35.25 17.22
C ASN A 857 40.90 -34.20 18.08
N VAL A 858 40.12 -33.39 18.83
CA VAL A 858 40.60 -32.56 19.95
C VAL A 858 39.84 -32.95 21.22
N ASN A 859 40.54 -32.97 22.36
CA ASN A 859 40.12 -33.70 23.56
C ASN A 859 39.19 -32.92 24.52
N VAL A 860 38.46 -33.66 25.36
CA VAL A 860 37.38 -33.20 26.25
C VAL A 860 37.83 -32.23 27.36
N ASP A 861 39.10 -32.29 27.77
CA ASP A 861 39.59 -31.60 28.99
C ASP A 861 39.45 -30.07 28.96
N ALA A 862 39.46 -29.45 27.77
CA ALA A 862 39.25 -28.01 27.63
C ALA A 862 37.86 -27.53 28.09
N LEU A 863 36.86 -28.42 28.12
CA LEU A 863 35.48 -28.09 28.49
C LEU A 863 35.25 -28.10 30.01
N ALA A 864 36.16 -28.66 30.80
CA ALA A 864 36.00 -28.82 32.25
C ALA A 864 36.13 -27.48 33.02
N ALA A 865 36.97 -26.55 32.53
CA ALA A 865 37.30 -25.31 33.24
C ALA A 865 36.12 -24.32 33.37
N LEU A 866 35.15 -24.35 32.44
CA LEU A 866 33.97 -23.47 32.45
C LEU A 866 32.85 -23.93 33.39
N LYS A 867 32.92 -25.15 33.95
CA LYS A 867 31.80 -25.79 34.66
C LYS A 867 31.71 -25.44 36.15
N SER A 868 32.68 -24.72 36.72
CA SER A 868 32.91 -24.69 38.17
C SER A 868 32.40 -23.47 38.94
N ASN A 869 32.27 -22.29 38.32
CA ASN A 869 32.25 -21.02 39.07
C ASN A 869 31.22 -19.93 38.63
N ALA A 870 30.15 -20.28 37.90
CA ALA A 870 29.08 -19.32 37.62
C ALA A 870 27.67 -19.94 37.73
N LYS A 871 26.78 -19.26 38.48
CA LYS A 871 25.32 -19.43 38.40
C LYS A 871 24.76 -18.24 37.63
N GLY A 872 24.10 -18.45 36.50
CA GLY A 872 23.41 -17.35 35.82
C GLY A 872 23.21 -17.54 34.32
N SER A 873 22.27 -16.75 33.80
CA SER A 873 21.75 -16.68 32.44
C SER A 873 22.75 -16.88 31.30
N ILE A 874 22.41 -17.77 30.38
CA ILE A 874 22.79 -17.61 28.96
C ILE A 874 21.95 -16.45 28.41
N ALA A 875 22.59 -15.45 27.81
CA ALA A 875 21.94 -14.39 27.06
C ALA A 875 22.24 -14.57 25.57
N ILE A 876 21.19 -14.74 24.76
CA ILE A 876 21.28 -14.78 23.30
C ILE A 876 20.55 -13.55 22.76
N TRP A 877 21.27 -12.69 22.05
CA TRP A 877 20.68 -11.59 21.31
C TRP A 877 20.20 -12.10 19.95
N VAL A 878 18.90 -12.00 19.70
CA VAL A 878 18.32 -12.16 18.36
C VAL A 878 17.99 -10.76 17.85
N ASN A 879 18.50 -10.41 16.67
CA ASN A 879 18.26 -9.11 16.05
C ASN A 879 16.78 -9.02 15.56
N PRO A 880 15.99 -7.99 15.94
CA PRO A 880 14.58 -7.91 15.52
C PRO A 880 14.33 -7.74 14.01
N ASP A 881 15.30 -7.19 13.27
CA ASP A 881 15.03 -6.58 11.96
C ASP A 881 15.27 -7.48 10.73
N SER A 882 14.45 -8.51 10.53
CA SER A 882 13.96 -8.89 9.18
C SER A 882 12.84 -9.96 9.16
N PRO A 883 11.92 -9.93 8.18
CA PRO A 883 10.70 -10.74 8.21
C PRO A 883 10.80 -12.08 7.44
N SER A 884 11.02 -13.18 8.16
CA SER A 884 10.48 -14.50 7.79
C SER A 884 10.33 -15.38 9.04
N SER A 885 9.14 -15.39 9.62
CA SER A 885 8.84 -16.20 10.80
C SER A 885 8.66 -17.68 10.42
N ASN A 886 9.71 -18.48 10.62
CA ASN A 886 9.65 -19.86 11.13
C ASN A 886 11.07 -20.37 11.47
N ASP A 887 11.14 -21.35 12.38
CA ASP A 887 12.37 -22.03 12.85
C ASP A 887 13.52 -21.13 13.36
N VAL A 888 13.26 -20.47 14.49
CA VAL A 888 14.27 -20.45 15.57
C VAL A 888 13.93 -21.62 16.50
N ILE A 889 14.82 -22.62 16.58
CA ILE A 889 14.68 -23.80 17.43
C ILE A 889 15.74 -23.74 18.53
N PHE A 890 15.33 -23.51 19.77
CA PHE A 890 16.21 -23.76 20.93
C PHE A 890 15.93 -25.14 21.49
N SER A 891 16.87 -26.08 21.31
CA SER A 891 16.80 -27.39 21.97
C SER A 891 17.72 -27.42 23.20
N LEU A 892 17.13 -27.55 24.38
CA LEU A 892 17.85 -27.87 25.61
C LEU A 892 17.80 -29.38 25.84
N SER A 893 18.96 -30.00 26.10
CA SER A 893 19.05 -31.40 26.50
C SER A 893 19.92 -31.58 27.74
N ASP A 894 19.75 -32.70 28.43
CA ASP A 894 20.77 -33.21 29.35
C ASP A 894 22.05 -33.61 28.59
N THR A 895 23.13 -33.91 29.33
CA THR A 895 24.44 -34.27 28.75
C THR A 895 24.45 -35.57 27.95
N ASN A 896 23.37 -36.35 27.99
CA ASN A 896 23.25 -37.65 27.33
C ASN A 896 22.19 -37.64 26.21
N GLY A 897 21.44 -36.53 26.05
CA GLY A 897 20.47 -36.31 24.98
C GLY A 897 19.09 -36.95 25.17
N TYR A 898 18.76 -37.50 26.34
CA TYR A 898 17.52 -38.28 26.53
C TYR A 898 16.27 -37.44 26.82
N ASN A 899 16.44 -36.29 27.47
CA ASN A 899 15.42 -35.25 27.62
C ASN A 899 15.63 -34.14 26.59
N ARG A 900 14.57 -33.66 25.93
CA ARG A 900 14.64 -32.55 24.96
C ARG A 900 13.46 -31.58 25.12
N ALA A 901 13.74 -30.34 25.48
CA ALA A 901 12.77 -29.24 25.42
C ALA A 901 13.02 -28.41 24.14
N GLU A 902 11.96 -28.09 23.39
CA GLU A 902 12.03 -27.34 22.12
C GLU A 902 11.19 -26.05 22.20
N LEU A 903 11.87 -24.91 22.32
CA LEU A 903 11.22 -23.61 22.20
C LEU A 903 11.13 -23.24 20.72
N ARG A 904 9.89 -23.13 20.21
CA ARG A 904 9.54 -22.70 18.85
C ARG A 904 8.75 -21.39 18.92
N GLY A 905 9.12 -20.41 18.11
CA GLY A 905 8.76 -19.00 18.32
C GLY A 905 7.33 -18.57 17.95
N ALA A 906 6.31 -18.99 18.71
CA ALA A 906 5.00 -18.30 18.79
C ALA A 906 4.16 -18.74 20.02
N ASN A 907 4.34 -18.08 21.17
CA ASN A 907 3.54 -18.18 22.42
C ASN A 907 3.34 -19.56 23.09
N ASN A 908 3.66 -20.67 22.43
CA ASN A 908 3.50 -22.04 22.94
C ASN A 908 4.88 -22.67 23.16
N VAL A 909 5.08 -23.37 24.28
CA VAL A 909 6.30 -24.15 24.54
C VAL A 909 6.01 -25.64 24.35
N GLU A 910 6.85 -26.32 23.57
CA GLU A 910 6.76 -27.75 23.25
C GLU A 910 7.86 -28.52 23.99
N PHE A 911 7.51 -29.64 24.62
CA PHE A 911 8.46 -30.52 25.29
C PHE A 911 8.27 -31.98 24.87
N ILE A 912 9.39 -32.72 24.77
CA ILE A 912 9.42 -34.14 24.36
C ILE A 912 10.29 -34.92 25.35
N ILE A 913 9.65 -35.78 26.15
CA ILE A 913 10.32 -36.63 27.15
C ILE A 913 10.41 -38.06 26.61
N THR A 914 11.50 -38.33 25.88
CA THR A 914 11.77 -39.62 25.21
C THR A 914 12.23 -40.74 26.13
N LYS A 915 12.81 -40.42 27.31
CA LYS A 915 13.01 -41.35 28.44
C LYS A 915 13.58 -40.61 29.65
N ALA A 916 12.82 -40.55 30.74
CA ALA A 916 13.34 -40.11 32.03
C ALA A 916 12.51 -40.58 33.23
N THR A 917 13.20 -41.02 34.27
CA THR A 917 12.68 -41.06 35.65
C THR A 917 13.17 -39.81 36.37
N GLY A 918 12.39 -38.73 36.38
CA GLY A 918 12.77 -37.48 37.04
C GLY A 918 11.83 -36.31 36.78
N THR A 919 11.78 -35.36 37.72
CA THR A 919 10.98 -34.13 37.63
C THR A 919 11.53 -33.15 36.59
N LEU A 920 10.66 -32.61 35.72
CA LEU A 920 11.01 -31.54 34.78
C LEU A 920 10.27 -30.24 35.16
N SER A 921 11.02 -29.24 35.60
CA SER A 921 10.49 -27.93 35.99
C SER A 921 10.83 -26.87 34.94
N VAL A 922 9.83 -26.36 34.23
CA VAL A 922 9.98 -25.29 33.23
C VAL A 922 9.41 -23.99 33.78
N ASN A 923 10.27 -22.99 34.01
CA ASN A 923 9.87 -21.64 34.40
C ASN A 923 10.05 -20.69 33.22
N ILE A 924 9.03 -19.86 32.95
CA ILE A 924 9.03 -18.86 31.87
C ILE A 924 8.68 -17.52 32.51
N THR A 925 9.69 -16.69 32.75
CA THR A 925 9.54 -15.38 33.38
C THR A 925 9.44 -14.28 32.32
N ASN A 926 8.59 -13.27 32.55
CA ASN A 926 8.31 -12.12 31.68
C ASN A 926 7.47 -12.41 30.41
N ALA A 927 6.30 -13.02 30.59
CA ALA A 927 5.21 -12.99 29.62
C ALA A 927 3.90 -12.50 30.26
N LEU A 928 3.61 -11.19 30.17
CA LEU A 928 2.31 -10.62 30.56
C LEU A 928 1.90 -9.43 29.67
N ALA A 929 0.86 -9.64 28.88
CA ALA A 929 -0.29 -8.75 28.84
C ALA A 929 -1.51 -9.59 29.26
N ALA A 930 -2.42 -9.02 30.07
CA ALA A 930 -3.44 -9.81 30.75
C ALA A 930 -4.57 -10.30 29.82
N GLY A 931 -5.11 -11.50 30.10
CA GLY A 931 -6.45 -11.89 29.63
C GLY A 931 -6.64 -13.27 28.99
N GLN A 932 -5.61 -14.11 28.86
CA GLN A 932 -5.76 -15.45 28.24
C GLN A 932 -5.66 -16.60 29.24
N TRP A 933 -6.41 -17.68 28.97
CA TRP A 933 -6.49 -18.89 29.77
C TRP A 933 -5.29 -19.81 29.48
N SER A 934 -4.67 -20.36 30.53
CA SER A 934 -3.59 -21.32 30.38
C SER A 934 -4.11 -22.71 30.04
N HIS A 935 -4.07 -23.06 28.76
CA HIS A 935 -4.30 -24.43 28.29
C HIS A 935 -3.03 -25.27 28.44
N VAL A 936 -3.18 -26.50 28.93
CA VAL A 936 -2.12 -27.52 28.96
C VAL A 936 -2.65 -28.76 28.25
N VAL A 937 -1.99 -29.17 27.18
CA VAL A 937 -2.31 -30.38 26.42
C VAL A 937 -1.14 -31.33 26.53
N ILE A 938 -1.38 -32.57 26.94
CA ILE A 938 -0.37 -33.63 27.06
C ILE A 938 -0.87 -34.84 26.27
N VAL A 939 0.00 -35.42 25.46
CA VAL A 939 -0.28 -36.61 24.65
C VAL A 939 0.91 -37.56 24.77
N GLN A 940 0.65 -38.82 25.10
CA GLN A 940 1.66 -39.88 25.02
C GLN A 940 1.58 -40.52 23.63
N ASP A 941 2.70 -40.49 22.89
CA ASP A 941 2.79 -41.05 21.54
C ASP A 941 3.91 -42.11 21.51
N GLY A 942 3.49 -43.38 21.44
CA GLY A 942 4.36 -44.55 21.46
C GLY A 942 5.26 -44.66 22.71
N THR A 943 6.43 -44.03 22.66
CA THR A 943 7.48 -44.09 23.68
C THR A 943 7.91 -42.73 24.22
N ALA A 944 7.16 -41.66 23.96
CA ALA A 944 7.45 -40.33 24.47
C ALA A 944 6.20 -39.63 25.00
N ILE A 945 6.38 -38.85 26.07
CA ILE A 945 5.37 -37.88 26.50
C ILE A 945 5.66 -36.55 25.80
N LYS A 946 4.66 -36.02 25.10
CA LYS A 946 4.70 -34.72 24.44
C LYS A 946 3.68 -33.79 25.08
N GLY A 947 3.99 -32.50 25.19
CA GLY A 947 3.00 -31.54 25.65
C GLY A 947 3.27 -30.09 25.29
N TYR A 948 2.22 -29.29 25.50
CA TYR A 948 2.14 -27.89 25.17
C TYR A 948 1.71 -27.08 26.39
N VAL A 949 2.42 -25.98 26.65
CA VAL A 949 2.07 -25.00 27.69
C VAL A 949 2.05 -23.60 27.09
N ASN A 950 0.99 -22.85 27.40
CA ASN A 950 0.88 -21.41 27.16
C ASN A 950 0.44 -20.75 28.48
N GLY A 951 1.32 -19.98 29.11
CA GLY A 951 1.07 -19.37 30.42
C GLY A 951 2.31 -19.26 31.32
N VAL A 952 2.12 -18.65 32.49
CA VAL A 952 3.21 -18.34 33.44
C VAL A 952 3.44 -19.50 34.41
N SER A 953 4.37 -20.38 34.05
CA SER A 953 4.87 -21.55 34.80
C SER A 953 3.88 -22.69 35.09
N VAL A 954 4.28 -23.92 34.71
CA VAL A 954 3.62 -25.19 35.06
C VAL A 954 4.70 -26.17 35.48
N ALA A 955 4.52 -26.84 36.62
CA ALA A 955 5.43 -27.88 37.10
C ALA A 955 4.85 -29.27 36.79
N LEU A 956 5.63 -30.14 36.14
CA LEU A 956 5.20 -31.49 35.75
C LEU A 956 6.06 -32.55 36.44
N ASN A 957 5.41 -33.41 37.23
CA ASN A 957 6.00 -34.61 37.81
C ASN A 957 5.52 -35.84 37.03
N VAL A 958 6.40 -36.40 36.20
CA VAL A 958 6.18 -37.71 35.58
C VAL A 958 6.80 -38.77 36.50
N THR A 959 5.95 -39.48 37.25
CA THR A 959 6.41 -40.52 38.20
C THR A 959 6.56 -41.91 37.58
N ASP A 960 5.89 -42.17 36.46
CA ASP A 960 6.00 -43.39 35.64
C ASP A 960 5.61 -43.04 34.18
N GLN A 961 6.06 -43.83 33.20
CA GLN A 961 5.64 -43.75 31.78
C GLN A 961 4.88 -45.01 31.31
N SER A 962 4.72 -46.02 32.17
CA SER A 962 4.10 -47.32 31.85
C SER A 962 2.58 -47.37 31.99
N LEU A 963 1.98 -46.33 32.58
CA LEU A 963 0.54 -46.07 32.55
C LEU A 963 0.28 -44.96 31.53
N GLY A 964 -0.07 -45.36 30.30
CA GLY A 964 -0.30 -44.46 29.16
C GLY A 964 -1.72 -43.91 29.05
#